data_AF-A0A524QJZ8-F1
#
_entry.id   AF-A0A524QJZ8-F1
#
_cell.length_a   1.000
_cell.length_b   1.000
_cell.length_c   1.000
_cell.angle_alpha   90.00
_cell.angle_beta   90.00
_cell.angle_gamma   90.00
#
_symmetry.space_group_name_H-M   'P 1'
#
loop_
_entity.id
_entity.type
_entity.pdbx_description
1 polymer ?
#
loop_
_entity_poly.entity_id
_entity_poly.type
_entity_poly.pdbx_seq_one_letter_code
_entity_poly.pdbx_strand_id
1 'polypeptide(L)'
;TYPFHPRLKNVIALFKENEQFKQTRGLIELVSRLLKSVWERSANDIFLIGPQHFDLSISEVRDKITEISGMRDVIAKDLWDSQQSAHAQIIDLQTGKEAATQLGSLVLTASLSTAVNAVKGLTREEMVECLISPLREPSDFLAAFEELENVAWYLHHTPEGRYYFDRIENLTKLLQSLAHDAPENQVDDLIRHRLREMFKPARKTGYEDVLPLPKLEDVADRVRKGRVLLVVSPDSKIPPEEVQKFFDGLSQKNNLCVLTGDKTAMGSVEKAARHLFAAQKADGRIPSGHPQRDDLEKKQQTYEHDFTATILNLFDKVLFPIQRAGKPIQLAPKALDMTRDSTKPFNGEEQIEKTLTSNPLKLYLDVEKEFDAIRDKAQDLLWPENQDEARWSDVADRYTEQAGMPWLPPRGLETLKSIACNRGLWEDLGTGYVTKNPKKKRTSAQVIAEPELGDEGKVRLRVNPQNAGPAPRIHYAEDAPVSESSPKLKEQTYTTTSLRVNFLVCDPSGRYETGDPVTWSNKLILRNKLSDEGGLRKVALFVAPTGSIRYTLDGSEPRDGSIYDGPISIGDGEVLLRAFAEEDGLEAKTDFRFQAKGKTGVQIDDVKPGRLVSRTGRKLDSRGKTFEGLKKAAEKSATFEGIGLTVGQGNQMISVNVGEISVDAAFIEALLVKVLEKFTPDTPVTMIFRKAHFASGHDLKDFADKLGIELRQGDVEQ
;
A
#
# COMPACT_ATOMS: atom_id res chain seq x y z
N THR A 1 -61.34 51.57 -2.60
CA THR A 1 -60.58 50.40 -2.12
C THR A 1 -60.91 50.13 -0.67
N TYR A 2 -60.82 51.09 0.23
CA TYR A 2 -61.31 50.94 1.62
C TYR A 2 -62.76 50.43 1.68
N PRO A 3 -63.09 49.43 2.54
CA PRO A 3 -62.24 48.78 3.55
C PRO A 3 -61.34 47.63 3.02
N PHE A 4 -61.27 47.42 1.71
CA PHE A 4 -60.51 46.34 1.08
C PHE A 4 -59.06 46.72 0.69
N HIS A 5 -58.17 45.74 0.75
CA HIS A 5 -56.78 45.85 0.32
C HIS A 5 -56.68 46.12 -1.20
N PRO A 6 -55.79 47.01 -1.69
CA PRO A 6 -55.68 47.32 -3.12
C PRO A 6 -55.41 46.12 -4.03
N ARG A 7 -54.57 45.17 -3.57
CA ARG A 7 -54.28 43.93 -4.31
C ARG A 7 -55.49 43.01 -4.45
N LEU A 8 -56.55 43.17 -3.65
CA LEU A 8 -57.77 42.36 -3.78
C LEU A 8 -58.38 42.53 -5.18
N LYS A 9 -58.34 43.72 -5.78
CA LYS A 9 -58.82 43.94 -7.16
C LYS A 9 -58.02 43.11 -8.17
N ASN A 10 -56.71 42.99 -7.98
CA ASN A 10 -55.82 42.25 -8.87
C ASN A 10 -56.05 40.75 -8.74
N VAL A 11 -56.18 40.25 -7.50
CA VAL A 11 -56.53 38.86 -7.23
C VAL A 11 -57.92 38.53 -7.79
N ILE A 12 -58.91 39.39 -7.60
CA ILE A 12 -60.27 39.26 -8.18
C ILE A 12 -60.24 39.30 -9.72
N ALA A 13 -59.38 40.10 -10.33
CA ALA A 13 -59.28 40.18 -11.79
C ALA A 13 -58.86 38.85 -12.42
N LEU A 14 -58.11 38.00 -11.69
CA LEU A 14 -57.72 36.66 -12.12
C LEU A 14 -58.91 35.69 -12.32
N PHE A 15 -60.09 36.04 -11.80
CA PHE A 15 -61.33 35.25 -11.88
C PHE A 15 -62.22 35.60 -13.08
N LYS A 16 -61.88 36.66 -13.83
CA LYS A 16 -62.76 37.23 -14.86
C LYS A 16 -63.08 36.25 -16.00
N GLU A 17 -62.25 35.24 -16.22
CA GLU A 17 -62.31 34.31 -17.35
C GLU A 17 -62.60 32.84 -16.95
N ASN A 18 -63.08 32.58 -15.73
CA ASN A 18 -63.46 31.22 -15.32
C ASN A 18 -64.89 30.88 -15.80
N GLU A 19 -65.04 29.92 -16.71
CA GLU A 19 -66.34 29.52 -17.31
C GLU A 19 -67.35 28.97 -16.29
N GLN A 20 -66.89 28.36 -15.19
CA GLN A 20 -67.76 27.87 -14.11
C GLN A 20 -68.18 29.01 -13.16
N PHE A 21 -67.61 30.20 -13.31
CA PHE A 21 -67.83 31.35 -12.46
C PHE A 21 -68.75 32.37 -13.14
N LYS A 22 -70.00 32.49 -12.67
CA LYS A 22 -70.92 33.56 -13.12
C LYS A 22 -70.36 34.92 -12.69
N GLN A 23 -69.63 35.60 -13.58
CA GLN A 23 -68.72 36.74 -13.31
C GLN A 23 -69.19 37.73 -12.23
N THR A 24 -70.43 38.17 -12.23
CA THR A 24 -70.94 39.14 -11.24
C THR A 24 -71.47 38.47 -9.96
N ARG A 25 -72.20 37.36 -10.09
CA ARG A 25 -72.84 36.67 -8.95
C ARG A 25 -71.83 35.88 -8.12
N GLY A 26 -70.97 35.11 -8.77
CA GLY A 26 -69.93 34.32 -8.10
C GLY A 26 -68.95 35.21 -7.33
N LEU A 27 -68.65 36.41 -7.85
CA LEU A 27 -67.79 37.37 -7.18
C LEU A 27 -68.43 37.95 -5.92
N ILE A 28 -69.71 38.32 -5.98
CA ILE A 28 -70.45 38.79 -4.81
C ILE A 28 -70.54 37.69 -3.75
N GLU A 29 -70.79 36.43 -4.16
CA GLU A 29 -70.80 35.29 -3.26
C GLU A 29 -69.43 35.08 -2.59
N LEU A 30 -68.33 35.13 -3.36
CA LEU A 30 -66.97 34.97 -2.84
C LEU A 30 -66.58 36.09 -1.86
N VAL A 31 -66.87 37.36 -2.21
CA VAL A 31 -66.62 38.51 -1.32
C VAL A 31 -67.52 38.44 -0.08
N SER A 32 -68.76 37.96 -0.20
CA SER A 32 -69.63 37.71 0.97
C SER A 32 -69.03 36.68 1.93
N ARG A 33 -68.39 35.62 1.42
CA ARG A 33 -67.67 34.63 2.24
C ARG A 33 -66.42 35.22 2.91
N LEU A 34 -65.71 36.10 2.20
CA LEU A 34 -64.58 36.84 2.79
C LEU A 34 -65.05 37.74 3.93
N LEU A 35 -66.11 38.53 3.71
CA LEU A 35 -66.68 39.39 4.75
C LEU A 35 -67.21 38.60 5.93
N LYS A 36 -67.81 37.42 5.69
CA LYS A 36 -68.22 36.50 6.76
C LYS A 36 -67.02 36.05 7.59
N SER A 37 -65.92 35.66 6.94
CA SER A 37 -64.68 35.26 7.62
C SER A 37 -64.14 36.38 8.52
N VAL A 38 -64.17 37.61 8.04
CA VAL A 38 -63.78 38.80 8.82
C VAL A 38 -64.75 39.08 9.98
N TRP A 39 -66.05 38.88 9.76
CA TRP A 39 -67.10 39.17 10.75
C TRP A 39 -67.13 38.16 11.91
N GLU A 40 -66.86 36.88 11.64
CA GLU A 40 -66.84 35.81 12.66
C GLU A 40 -65.49 35.71 13.38
N ARG A 41 -64.48 36.46 12.92
CA ARG A 41 -63.17 36.51 13.56
C ARG A 41 -63.27 37.07 14.98
N SER A 42 -62.65 36.39 15.93
CA SER A 42 -62.67 36.78 17.34
C SER A 42 -61.78 37.99 17.66
N ALA A 43 -60.77 38.26 16.84
CA ALA A 43 -59.85 39.39 16.99
C ALA A 43 -60.22 40.53 16.03
N ASN A 44 -60.18 41.77 16.52
CA ASN A 44 -60.40 42.98 15.72
C ASN A 44 -59.05 43.59 15.28
N ASP A 45 -58.31 42.84 14.48
CA ASP A 45 -56.92 43.12 14.05
C ASP A 45 -56.78 43.35 12.54
N ILE A 46 -57.91 43.46 11.82
CA ILE A 46 -57.94 43.61 10.36
C ILE A 46 -58.05 45.09 9.97
N PHE A 47 -56.98 45.64 9.41
CA PHE A 47 -56.96 47.01 8.90
C PHE A 47 -57.52 47.13 7.48
N LEU A 48 -57.18 46.16 6.61
CA LEU A 48 -57.62 46.10 5.22
C LEU A 48 -58.03 44.67 4.86
N ILE A 49 -59.25 44.51 4.35
CA ILE A 49 -59.80 43.19 4.03
C ILE A 49 -59.19 42.69 2.72
N GLY A 50 -58.60 41.50 2.75
CA GLY A 50 -57.93 40.85 1.63
C GLY A 50 -58.01 39.32 1.68
N PRO A 51 -57.62 38.60 0.61
CA PRO A 51 -57.80 37.15 0.48
C PRO A 51 -57.13 36.32 1.58
N GLN A 52 -56.10 36.84 2.22
CA GLN A 52 -55.45 36.20 3.36
C GLN A 52 -56.39 35.97 4.55
N HIS A 53 -57.53 36.67 4.61
CA HIS A 53 -58.51 36.56 5.70
C HIS A 53 -59.64 35.56 5.39
N PHE A 54 -59.56 34.76 4.33
CA PHE A 54 -60.47 33.63 4.17
C PHE A 54 -60.25 32.63 5.30
N ASP A 55 -61.30 32.38 6.07
CA ASP A 55 -61.28 31.42 7.17
C ASP A 55 -61.82 30.07 6.68
N LEU A 56 -60.91 29.13 6.46
CA LEU A 56 -61.22 27.79 5.97
C LEU A 56 -61.87 26.89 7.05
N SER A 57 -61.93 27.35 8.31
CA SER A 57 -62.67 26.65 9.37
C SER A 57 -64.19 26.75 9.17
N ILE A 58 -64.66 27.86 8.60
CA ILE A 58 -66.07 28.10 8.31
C ILE A 58 -66.48 27.24 7.11
N SER A 59 -67.47 26.36 7.31
CA SER A 59 -67.89 25.40 6.27
C SER A 59 -68.35 26.07 4.99
N GLU A 60 -69.14 27.16 5.05
CA GLU A 60 -69.64 27.78 3.82
C GLU A 60 -68.55 28.54 3.04
N VAL A 61 -67.45 28.93 3.71
CA VAL A 61 -66.27 29.52 3.06
C VAL A 61 -65.52 28.42 2.33
N ARG A 62 -65.19 27.33 3.04
CA ARG A 62 -64.48 26.17 2.49
C ARG A 62 -65.24 25.52 1.34
N ASP A 63 -66.54 25.31 1.49
CA ASP A 63 -67.38 24.70 0.45
C ASP A 63 -67.41 25.57 -0.80
N LYS A 64 -67.50 26.89 -0.64
CA LYS A 64 -67.49 27.82 -1.78
C LYS A 64 -66.14 27.85 -2.50
N ILE A 65 -65.04 27.90 -1.76
CA ILE A 65 -63.69 27.87 -2.34
C ILE A 65 -63.46 26.51 -3.03
N THR A 66 -63.93 25.41 -2.44
CA THR A 66 -63.83 24.07 -3.05
C THR A 66 -64.66 23.97 -4.33
N GLU A 67 -65.88 24.52 -4.34
CA GLU A 67 -66.77 24.56 -5.52
C GLU A 67 -66.08 25.26 -6.70
N ILE A 68 -65.40 26.38 -6.45
CA ILE A 68 -64.74 27.18 -7.50
C ILE A 68 -63.42 26.54 -7.95
N SER A 69 -62.65 25.99 -7.01
CA SER A 69 -61.27 25.54 -7.23
C SER A 69 -61.17 24.09 -7.69
N GLY A 70 -62.08 23.21 -7.25
CA GLY A 70 -61.90 21.76 -7.29
C GLY A 70 -60.71 21.26 -6.45
N MET A 71 -60.15 22.08 -5.57
CA MET A 71 -58.93 21.82 -4.79
C MET A 71 -59.25 21.32 -3.37
N ARG A 72 -60.18 20.37 -3.25
CA ARG A 72 -60.58 19.84 -1.94
C ARG A 72 -59.39 19.23 -1.18
N ASP A 73 -58.56 18.47 -1.89
CA ASP A 73 -57.41 17.77 -1.30
C ASP A 73 -56.31 18.74 -0.86
N VAL A 74 -56.11 19.84 -1.60
CA VAL A 74 -55.22 20.94 -1.20
C VAL A 74 -55.65 21.52 0.13
N ILE A 75 -56.95 21.85 0.25
CA ILE A 75 -57.47 22.40 1.50
C ILE A 75 -57.27 21.39 2.62
N ALA A 76 -57.70 20.14 2.42
CA ALA A 76 -57.68 19.12 3.46
C ALA A 76 -56.28 18.73 3.94
N LYS A 77 -55.24 18.86 3.10
CA LYS A 77 -53.87 18.43 3.44
C LYS A 77 -52.92 19.59 3.74
N ASP A 78 -52.97 20.66 2.95
CA ASP A 78 -51.99 21.73 3.08
C ASP A 78 -52.48 22.90 3.92
N LEU A 79 -53.79 23.14 4.00
CA LEU A 79 -54.32 24.40 4.52
C LEU A 79 -55.18 24.27 5.77
N TRP A 80 -56.12 23.34 5.80
CA TRP A 80 -57.05 23.18 6.90
C TRP A 80 -57.71 21.80 6.97
N ASP A 81 -57.71 21.22 8.17
CA ASP A 81 -58.61 20.15 8.57
C ASP A 81 -59.12 20.35 10.02
N SER A 82 -60.12 19.53 10.40
CA SER A 82 -60.74 19.60 11.72
C SER A 82 -59.88 19.07 12.87
N GLN A 83 -58.84 18.29 12.56
CA GLN A 83 -57.90 17.71 13.53
C GLN A 83 -56.65 18.59 13.73
N GLN A 84 -56.57 19.72 13.02
CA GLN A 84 -55.39 20.59 12.95
C GLN A 84 -54.14 19.87 12.44
N SER A 85 -54.31 18.89 11.55
CA SER A 85 -53.21 18.12 10.97
C SER A 85 -52.77 18.60 9.58
N ALA A 86 -53.37 19.66 9.05
CA ALA A 86 -52.95 20.25 7.79
C ALA A 86 -51.63 21.02 7.95
N HIS A 87 -50.81 21.04 6.91
CA HIS A 87 -49.45 21.59 6.98
C HIS A 87 -49.39 23.03 7.49
N ALA A 88 -50.22 23.95 6.97
CA ALA A 88 -50.27 25.34 7.42
C ALA A 88 -50.67 25.45 8.90
N GLN A 89 -51.63 24.62 9.36
CA GLN A 89 -52.05 24.61 10.76
C GLN A 89 -50.93 24.12 11.69
N ILE A 90 -50.16 23.10 11.28
CA ILE A 90 -49.03 22.60 12.06
C ILE A 90 -47.95 23.69 12.23
N ILE A 91 -47.62 24.42 11.15
CA ILE A 91 -46.65 25.52 11.19
C ILE A 91 -47.13 26.64 12.13
N ASP A 92 -48.41 26.99 12.02
CA ASP A 92 -49.02 28.03 12.85
C ASP A 92 -49.07 27.63 14.34
N LEU A 93 -49.36 26.36 14.64
CA LEU A 93 -49.32 25.82 16.01
C LEU A 93 -47.91 25.86 16.61
N GLN A 94 -46.87 25.59 15.82
CA GLN A 94 -45.48 25.62 16.28
C GLN A 94 -44.98 27.04 16.56
N THR A 95 -45.40 28.00 15.75
CA THR A 95 -44.97 29.40 15.86
C THR A 95 -45.87 30.23 16.80
N GLY A 96 -47.07 29.75 17.10
CA GLY A 96 -48.11 30.49 17.82
C GLY A 96 -48.67 31.68 17.03
N LYS A 97 -48.44 31.72 15.72
CA LYS A 97 -48.88 32.78 14.78
C LYS A 97 -49.78 32.14 13.72
N GLU A 98 -50.61 32.92 13.05
CA GLU A 98 -51.51 32.45 11.97
C GLU A 98 -50.95 32.71 10.56
N ALA A 99 -49.63 32.85 10.44
CA ALA A 99 -48.97 33.34 9.25
C ALA A 99 -49.06 32.37 8.07
N ALA A 100 -48.90 31.06 8.32
CA ALA A 100 -48.97 30.03 7.29
C ALA A 100 -50.41 29.84 6.78
N THR A 101 -51.42 29.88 7.65
CA THR A 101 -52.83 29.76 7.22
C THR A 101 -53.26 30.97 6.40
N GLN A 102 -52.89 32.19 6.82
CA GLN A 102 -53.16 33.42 6.06
C GLN A 102 -52.48 33.41 4.68
N LEU A 103 -51.21 33.01 4.65
CA LEU A 103 -50.46 32.89 3.41
C LEU A 103 -51.06 31.82 2.50
N GLY A 104 -51.37 30.66 3.05
CA GLY A 104 -51.98 29.54 2.34
C GLY A 104 -53.32 29.93 1.71
N SER A 105 -54.18 30.62 2.44
CA SER A 105 -55.45 31.18 1.93
C SER A 105 -55.23 32.19 0.79
N LEU A 106 -54.24 33.07 0.92
CA LEU A 106 -53.88 34.04 -0.11
C LEU A 106 -53.41 33.34 -1.40
N VAL A 107 -52.45 32.41 -1.27
CA VAL A 107 -51.88 31.67 -2.42
C VAL A 107 -52.94 30.79 -3.06
N LEU A 108 -53.77 30.09 -2.28
CA LEU A 108 -54.89 29.31 -2.79
C LEU A 108 -55.80 30.18 -3.64
N THR A 109 -56.17 31.36 -3.14
CA THR A 109 -57.03 32.29 -3.88
C THR A 109 -56.36 32.77 -5.18
N ALA A 110 -55.06 33.06 -5.15
CA ALA A 110 -54.29 33.43 -6.34
C ALA A 110 -54.07 32.27 -7.34
N SER A 111 -54.37 31.03 -6.92
CA SER A 111 -54.24 29.82 -7.74
C SER A 111 -55.52 29.48 -8.51
N LEU A 112 -56.64 30.16 -8.21
CA LEU A 112 -57.96 29.85 -8.75
C LEU A 112 -58.20 30.29 -10.21
N SER A 113 -57.21 30.94 -10.85
CA SER A 113 -57.35 31.35 -12.25
C SER A 113 -57.31 30.14 -13.18
N THR A 114 -58.33 29.99 -14.02
CA THR A 114 -58.47 28.88 -14.99
C THR A 114 -58.32 29.33 -16.44
N ALA A 115 -57.98 30.61 -16.69
CA ALA A 115 -57.91 31.15 -18.04
C ALA A 115 -56.70 30.62 -18.82
N VAL A 116 -56.84 30.50 -20.14
CA VAL A 116 -55.74 30.12 -21.03
C VAL A 116 -54.69 31.24 -21.03
N ASN A 117 -53.47 30.94 -20.59
CA ASN A 117 -52.36 31.89 -20.37
C ASN A 117 -52.52 32.90 -19.22
N ALA A 118 -53.38 32.63 -18.23
CA ALA A 118 -53.39 33.43 -17.00
C ALA A 118 -52.09 33.25 -16.21
N VAL A 119 -51.55 34.37 -15.72
CA VAL A 119 -50.46 34.38 -14.73
C VAL A 119 -51.01 33.82 -13.42
N LYS A 120 -50.74 32.55 -13.13
CA LYS A 120 -51.15 31.88 -11.89
C LYS A 120 -50.17 32.18 -10.75
N GLY A 121 -50.69 32.21 -9.53
CA GLY A 121 -49.87 32.30 -8.33
C GLY A 121 -49.30 33.69 -8.04
N LEU A 122 -48.40 33.76 -7.06
CA LEU A 122 -47.76 34.98 -6.57
C LEU A 122 -46.25 34.80 -6.43
N THR A 123 -45.45 35.85 -6.66
CA THR A 123 -44.05 35.84 -6.20
C THR A 123 -43.99 36.07 -4.69
N ARG A 124 -42.84 35.78 -4.07
CA ARG A 124 -42.63 36.00 -2.62
C ARG A 124 -42.87 37.47 -2.24
N GLU A 125 -42.43 38.40 -3.07
CA GLU A 125 -42.62 39.85 -2.87
C GLU A 125 -44.11 40.22 -2.91
N GLU A 126 -44.87 39.66 -3.86
CA GLU A 126 -46.31 39.90 -3.97
C GLU A 126 -47.10 39.32 -2.79
N MET A 127 -46.66 38.16 -2.26
CA MET A 127 -47.26 37.59 -1.04
C MET A 127 -47.05 38.53 0.14
N VAL A 128 -45.83 38.97 0.37
CA VAL A 128 -45.48 39.89 1.45
C VAL A 128 -46.24 41.22 1.32
N GLU A 129 -46.32 41.79 0.11
CA GLU A 129 -47.11 43.01 -0.14
C GLU A 129 -48.59 42.86 0.23
N CYS A 130 -49.17 41.66 0.06
CA CYS A 130 -50.55 41.40 0.44
C CYS A 130 -50.74 41.14 1.94
N LEU A 131 -49.72 40.66 2.63
CA LEU A 131 -49.78 40.17 4.02
C LEU A 131 -49.33 41.20 5.06
N ILE A 132 -48.47 42.15 4.68
CA ILE A 132 -48.00 43.20 5.59
C ILE A 132 -49.20 44.01 6.11
N SER A 133 -49.25 44.15 7.43
CA SER A 133 -50.22 44.99 8.14
C SER A 133 -49.54 45.63 9.34
N PRO A 134 -50.09 46.73 9.91
CA PRO A 134 -49.59 47.26 11.17
C PRO A 134 -49.49 46.16 12.22
N LEU A 135 -48.39 46.15 12.99
CA LEU A 135 -48.11 45.16 14.05
C LEU A 135 -47.75 43.75 13.57
N ARG A 136 -47.53 43.52 12.28
CA ARG A 136 -47.06 42.23 11.71
C ARG A 136 -45.80 42.44 10.88
N GLU A 137 -44.76 41.65 11.13
CA GLU A 137 -43.49 41.78 10.43
C GLU A 137 -43.44 40.93 9.14
N PRO A 138 -42.81 41.41 8.05
CA PRO A 138 -42.63 40.62 6.83
C PRO A 138 -41.89 39.28 7.04
N SER A 139 -40.94 39.27 7.97
CA SER A 139 -40.12 38.11 8.34
C SER A 139 -40.97 36.91 8.78
N ASP A 140 -42.07 37.15 9.50
CA ASP A 140 -42.97 36.10 9.98
C ASP A 140 -43.62 35.34 8.83
N PHE A 141 -44.06 36.06 7.79
CA PHE A 141 -44.69 35.47 6.62
C PHE A 141 -43.69 34.76 5.72
N LEU A 142 -42.49 35.31 5.55
CA LEU A 142 -41.44 34.68 4.76
C LEU A 142 -40.98 33.36 5.41
N ALA A 143 -40.76 33.34 6.73
CA ALA A 143 -40.39 32.12 7.44
C ALA A 143 -41.51 31.06 7.37
N ALA A 144 -42.76 31.46 7.59
CA ALA A 144 -43.91 30.56 7.46
C ALA A 144 -44.08 30.03 6.03
N PHE A 145 -43.77 30.85 5.02
CA PHE A 145 -43.79 30.43 3.61
C PHE A 145 -42.74 29.38 3.31
N GLU A 146 -41.50 29.60 3.74
CA GLU A 146 -40.40 28.66 3.50
C GLU A 146 -40.71 27.29 4.13
N GLU A 147 -41.25 27.27 5.35
CA GLU A 147 -41.70 26.03 5.98
C GLU A 147 -42.85 25.38 5.19
N LEU A 148 -43.85 26.16 4.75
CA LEU A 148 -44.97 25.63 3.97
C LEU A 148 -44.52 25.09 2.61
N GLU A 149 -43.59 25.75 1.93
CA GLU A 149 -42.98 25.31 0.67
C GLU A 149 -42.26 23.95 0.84
N ASN A 150 -41.62 23.74 1.99
CA ASN A 150 -40.90 22.49 2.28
C ASN A 150 -41.83 21.29 2.50
N VAL A 151 -43.02 21.50 3.06
CA VAL A 151 -43.91 20.40 3.50
C VAL A 151 -45.16 20.21 2.64
N ALA A 152 -45.64 21.25 1.95
CA ALA A 152 -46.89 21.21 1.20
C ALA A 152 -46.85 20.16 0.08
N TRP A 153 -47.98 19.49 -0.12
CA TRP A 153 -48.13 18.41 -1.12
C TRP A 153 -48.58 18.93 -2.47
N TYR A 154 -49.22 20.09 -2.51
CA TYR A 154 -49.88 20.61 -3.70
C TYR A 154 -49.38 22.00 -4.12
N LEU A 155 -48.37 22.54 -3.43
CA LEU A 155 -47.74 23.80 -3.81
C LEU A 155 -46.71 23.56 -4.92
N HIS A 156 -46.83 24.32 -6.00
CA HIS A 156 -45.95 24.32 -7.16
C HIS A 156 -45.42 25.72 -7.42
N HIS A 157 -44.39 25.83 -8.25
CA HIS A 157 -43.88 27.11 -8.72
C HIS A 157 -43.59 27.09 -10.21
N THR A 158 -43.66 28.26 -10.85
CA THR A 158 -43.22 28.45 -12.24
C THR A 158 -41.73 28.77 -12.30
N PRO A 159 -41.06 28.62 -13.45
CA PRO A 159 -39.65 29.02 -13.62
C PRO A 159 -39.38 30.50 -13.27
N GLU A 160 -40.39 31.36 -13.38
CA GLU A 160 -40.32 32.78 -13.03
C GLU A 160 -40.50 33.04 -11.52
N GLY A 161 -40.59 32.00 -10.69
CA GLY A 161 -40.68 32.11 -9.23
C GLY A 161 -42.08 32.47 -8.71
N ARG A 162 -43.14 32.13 -9.46
CA ARG A 162 -44.53 32.31 -9.00
C ARG A 162 -45.07 31.02 -8.41
N TYR A 163 -45.60 31.10 -7.19
CA TYR A 163 -46.10 29.96 -6.44
C TYR A 163 -47.62 29.86 -6.48
N TYR A 164 -48.13 28.66 -6.68
CA TYR A 164 -49.56 28.36 -6.79
C TYR A 164 -49.85 26.94 -6.30
N PHE A 165 -51.07 26.72 -5.83
CA PHE A 165 -51.59 25.39 -5.56
C PHE A 165 -52.17 24.77 -6.83
N ASP A 166 -51.94 23.47 -7.04
CA ASP A 166 -52.54 22.67 -8.10
C ASP A 166 -53.18 21.40 -7.51
N ARG A 167 -54.05 20.73 -8.27
CA ARG A 167 -54.69 19.47 -7.87
C ARG A 167 -53.72 18.28 -7.94
N ILE A 168 -52.57 18.45 -8.61
CA ILE A 168 -51.57 17.40 -8.81
C ILE A 168 -50.58 17.45 -7.65
N GLU A 169 -50.26 16.28 -7.10
CA GLU A 169 -49.24 16.14 -6.06
C GLU A 169 -47.85 16.54 -6.60
N ASN A 170 -47.09 17.29 -5.80
CA ASN A 170 -45.76 17.74 -6.16
C ASN A 170 -44.67 16.67 -5.87
N LEU A 171 -43.43 17.02 -6.21
CA LEU A 171 -42.27 16.18 -5.96
C LEU A 171 -42.11 15.81 -4.48
N THR A 172 -42.43 16.72 -3.55
CA THR A 172 -42.34 16.46 -2.10
C THR A 172 -43.24 15.30 -1.69
N LYS A 173 -44.51 15.32 -2.11
CA LYS A 173 -45.46 14.23 -1.84
C LYS A 173 -45.07 12.92 -2.51
N LEU A 174 -44.60 12.97 -3.77
CA LEU A 174 -44.08 11.79 -4.46
C LEU A 174 -42.93 11.14 -3.66
N LEU A 175 -41.93 11.93 -3.26
CA LEU A 175 -40.78 11.44 -2.50
C LEU A 175 -41.17 10.90 -1.11
N GLN A 176 -42.08 11.58 -0.40
CA GLN A 176 -42.58 11.09 0.89
C GLN A 176 -43.28 9.73 0.75
N SER A 177 -44.12 9.56 -0.27
CA SER A 177 -44.83 8.30 -0.51
C SER A 177 -43.84 7.18 -0.87
N LEU A 178 -42.86 7.48 -1.73
CA LEU A 178 -41.80 6.51 -2.06
C LEU A 178 -40.91 6.13 -0.87
N ALA A 179 -40.64 7.06 0.04
CA ALA A 179 -39.86 6.80 1.26
C ALA A 179 -40.65 5.96 2.27
N HIS A 180 -41.95 6.22 2.40
CA HIS A 180 -42.85 5.46 3.26
C HIS A 180 -43.02 4.01 2.76
N ASP A 181 -43.21 3.85 1.44
CA ASP A 181 -43.41 2.55 0.79
C ASP A 181 -42.09 1.77 0.58
N ALA A 182 -40.94 2.32 0.99
CA ALA A 182 -39.65 1.69 0.79
C ALA A 182 -39.55 0.36 1.58
N PRO A 183 -39.25 -0.78 0.92
CA PRO A 183 -39.07 -2.06 1.59
C PRO A 183 -37.90 -2.02 2.57
N GLU A 184 -38.11 -2.50 3.80
CA GLU A 184 -37.10 -2.46 4.88
C GLU A 184 -35.79 -3.14 4.50
N ASN A 185 -35.85 -4.30 3.83
CA ASN A 185 -34.67 -5.02 3.37
C ASN A 185 -33.82 -4.22 2.36
N GLN A 186 -34.45 -3.43 1.48
CA GLN A 186 -33.73 -2.60 0.52
C GLN A 186 -33.09 -1.38 1.18
N VAL A 187 -33.74 -0.81 2.20
CA VAL A 187 -33.19 0.28 3.01
C VAL A 187 -31.98 -0.21 3.81
N ASP A 188 -32.09 -1.37 4.44
CA ASP A 188 -31.01 -2.05 5.14
C ASP A 188 -29.81 -2.31 4.23
N ASP A 189 -30.05 -2.84 3.03
CA ASP A 189 -29.00 -3.13 2.05
C ASP A 189 -28.34 -1.84 1.55
N LEU A 190 -29.10 -0.76 1.38
CA LEU A 190 -28.57 0.57 1.05
C LEU A 190 -27.64 1.09 2.15
N ILE A 191 -28.02 0.94 3.43
CA ILE A 191 -27.19 1.33 4.58
C ILE A 191 -25.92 0.49 4.63
N ARG A 192 -26.03 -0.84 4.52
CA ARG A 192 -24.87 -1.74 4.52
C ARG A 192 -23.92 -1.43 3.37
N HIS A 193 -24.47 -1.19 2.18
CA HIS A 193 -23.69 -0.85 0.99
C HIS A 193 -22.94 0.47 1.19
N ARG A 194 -23.61 1.51 1.69
CA ARG A 194 -22.98 2.81 1.97
C ARG A 194 -21.86 2.68 3.00
N LEU A 195 -22.10 2.00 4.12
CA LEU A 195 -21.08 1.79 5.16
C LEU A 195 -19.88 1.02 4.61
N ARG A 196 -20.12 -0.01 3.78
CA ARG A 196 -19.05 -0.77 3.13
C ARG A 196 -18.18 0.09 2.23
N GLU A 197 -18.79 0.94 1.40
CA GLU A 197 -18.03 1.81 0.49
C GLU A 197 -17.27 2.90 1.24
N MET A 198 -17.89 3.52 2.25
CA MET A 198 -17.27 4.58 3.04
C MET A 198 -16.02 4.11 3.81
N PHE A 199 -16.03 2.88 4.31
CA PHE A 199 -14.97 2.30 5.13
C PHE A 199 -14.23 1.16 4.43
N LYS A 200 -14.24 1.14 3.09
CA LYS A 200 -13.55 0.12 2.31
C LYS A 200 -12.03 0.19 2.52
N PRO A 201 -11.37 -0.92 2.89
CA PRO A 201 -9.91 -0.92 3.07
C PRO A 201 -9.20 -1.02 1.72
N ALA A 202 -8.48 0.03 1.36
CA ALA A 202 -7.64 0.08 0.15
C ALA A 202 -6.18 -0.27 0.47
N ARG A 203 -5.62 0.31 1.54
CA ARG A 203 -4.23 0.06 1.98
C ARG A 203 -4.10 -1.17 2.86
N LYS A 204 -5.18 -1.54 3.55
CA LYS A 204 -5.27 -2.65 4.51
C LYS A 204 -4.34 -2.49 5.72
N THR A 205 -4.04 -1.25 6.12
CA THR A 205 -3.10 -0.98 7.22
C THR A 205 -3.74 -1.20 8.58
N GLY A 206 -4.95 -0.67 8.78
CA GLY A 206 -5.71 -0.83 10.02
C GLY A 206 -6.47 -2.15 10.10
N TYR A 207 -7.12 -2.54 9.01
CA TYR A 207 -7.96 -3.73 8.88
C TYR A 207 -8.02 -4.19 7.41
N GLU A 208 -8.39 -5.45 7.18
CA GLU A 208 -8.38 -6.09 5.87
C GLU A 208 -9.77 -6.19 5.23
N ASP A 209 -10.82 -6.22 6.06
CA ASP A 209 -12.22 -6.35 5.63
C ASP A 209 -13.13 -5.48 6.50
N VAL A 210 -14.25 -5.02 5.93
CA VAL A 210 -15.28 -4.25 6.64
C VAL A 210 -16.61 -4.99 6.61
N LEU A 211 -17.18 -5.20 7.78
CA LEU A 211 -18.41 -5.94 7.99
C LEU A 211 -19.48 -4.97 8.54
N PRO A 212 -20.35 -4.42 7.67
CA PRO A 212 -21.38 -3.47 8.09
C PRO A 212 -22.63 -4.19 8.60
N LEU A 213 -23.03 -3.89 9.84
CA LEU A 213 -24.21 -4.43 10.52
C LEU A 213 -24.38 -5.96 10.31
N PRO A 214 -23.33 -6.78 10.54
CA PRO A 214 -23.44 -8.22 10.35
C PRO A 214 -24.11 -8.86 11.56
N LYS A 215 -24.53 -10.11 11.40
CA LYS A 215 -24.81 -10.97 12.55
C LYS A 215 -23.48 -11.41 13.16
N LEU A 216 -23.32 -11.29 14.48
CA LEU A 216 -22.05 -11.57 15.17
C LEU A 216 -21.60 -13.03 15.01
N GLU A 217 -22.53 -13.97 14.82
CA GLU A 217 -22.23 -15.38 14.54
C GLU A 217 -21.39 -15.58 13.27
N ASP A 218 -21.59 -14.75 12.24
CA ASP A 218 -20.89 -14.83 10.96
C ASP A 218 -19.50 -14.15 11.00
N VAL A 219 -19.19 -13.42 12.08
CA VAL A 219 -17.98 -12.59 12.19
C VAL A 219 -16.78 -13.40 12.69
N ALA A 220 -17.00 -14.43 13.51
CA ALA A 220 -15.91 -15.18 14.16
C ALA A 220 -14.90 -15.77 13.16
N ASP A 221 -15.39 -16.38 12.07
CA ASP A 221 -14.52 -16.96 11.04
C ASP A 221 -13.77 -15.92 10.22
N ARG A 222 -14.27 -14.68 10.14
CA ARG A 222 -13.57 -13.56 9.49
C ARG A 222 -12.45 -13.04 10.37
N VAL A 223 -12.72 -12.86 11.67
CA VAL A 223 -11.71 -12.43 12.67
C VAL A 223 -10.57 -13.44 12.78
N ARG A 224 -10.85 -14.74 12.66
CA ARG A 224 -9.82 -15.80 12.63
C ARG A 224 -8.86 -15.68 11.44
N LYS A 225 -9.32 -15.13 10.32
CA LYS A 225 -8.53 -15.05 9.07
C LYS A 225 -7.69 -13.77 8.98
N GLY A 226 -8.11 -12.68 9.61
CA GLY A 226 -7.42 -11.40 9.53
C GLY A 226 -8.11 -10.31 10.33
N ARG A 227 -7.51 -9.11 10.33
CA ARG A 227 -8.07 -7.95 11.04
C ARG A 227 -9.34 -7.46 10.33
N VAL A 228 -10.42 -7.24 11.09
CA VAL A 228 -11.70 -6.77 10.52
C VAL A 228 -12.19 -5.50 11.21
N LEU A 229 -12.82 -4.62 10.44
CA LEU A 229 -13.63 -3.53 10.95
C LEU A 229 -15.09 -3.96 11.00
N LEU A 230 -15.61 -4.12 12.20
CA LEU A 230 -17.00 -4.43 12.47
C LEU A 230 -17.78 -3.13 12.70
N VAL A 231 -18.75 -2.80 11.85
CA VAL A 231 -19.64 -1.65 12.09
C VAL A 231 -20.93 -2.17 12.73
N VAL A 232 -21.21 -1.75 13.95
CA VAL A 232 -22.38 -2.20 14.73
C VAL A 232 -23.29 -1.05 15.08
N SER A 233 -24.59 -1.34 15.21
CA SER A 233 -25.56 -0.36 15.68
C SER A 233 -25.11 0.28 17.00
N PRO A 234 -25.18 1.61 17.12
CA PRO A 234 -24.93 2.32 18.37
C PRO A 234 -25.82 1.84 19.50
N ASP A 235 -25.29 1.89 20.71
CA ASP A 235 -26.00 1.60 21.95
C ASP A 235 -25.66 2.67 23.00
N SER A 236 -26.55 2.84 23.98
CA SER A 236 -26.28 3.62 25.19
C SER A 236 -25.06 3.15 25.97
N LYS A 237 -24.69 1.86 25.86
CA LYS A 237 -23.49 1.26 26.46
C LYS A 237 -22.34 1.21 25.46
N ILE A 238 -21.13 1.53 25.91
CA ILE A 238 -19.91 1.40 25.12
C ILE A 238 -18.85 0.60 25.88
N PRO A 239 -18.38 -0.54 25.35
CA PRO A 239 -18.91 -1.24 24.16
C PRO A 239 -20.37 -1.70 24.33
N PRO A 240 -21.13 -1.88 23.22
CA PRO A 240 -22.41 -2.59 23.26
C PRO A 240 -22.25 -3.98 23.88
N GLU A 241 -23.23 -4.43 24.66
CA GLU A 241 -23.10 -5.65 25.49
C GLU A 241 -22.85 -6.91 24.66
N GLU A 242 -23.51 -7.02 23.49
CA GLU A 242 -23.30 -8.15 22.56
C GLU A 242 -21.89 -8.15 21.97
N VAL A 243 -21.34 -6.97 21.66
CA VAL A 243 -19.96 -6.82 21.15
C VAL A 243 -18.95 -7.19 22.22
N GLN A 244 -19.19 -6.80 23.47
CA GLN A 244 -18.34 -7.18 24.59
C GLN A 244 -18.33 -8.70 24.80
N LYS A 245 -19.51 -9.34 24.82
CA LYS A 245 -19.64 -10.81 24.93
C LYS A 245 -18.95 -11.52 23.77
N PHE A 246 -19.12 -11.03 22.55
CA PHE A 246 -18.45 -11.56 21.37
C PHE A 246 -16.92 -11.46 21.51
N PHE A 247 -16.41 -10.28 21.88
CA PHE A 247 -14.98 -10.06 22.10
C PHE A 247 -14.40 -10.95 23.20
N ASP A 248 -15.14 -11.17 24.29
CA ASP A 248 -14.72 -12.03 25.38
C ASP A 248 -14.53 -13.48 24.95
N GLY A 249 -15.37 -13.96 24.02
CA GLY A 249 -15.28 -15.30 23.42
C GLY A 249 -14.24 -15.49 22.30
N LEU A 250 -13.61 -14.42 21.81
CA LEU A 250 -12.60 -14.53 20.74
C LEU A 250 -11.24 -15.00 21.27
N SER A 251 -10.58 -15.88 20.51
CA SER A 251 -9.15 -16.20 20.68
C SER A 251 -8.28 -15.11 20.04
N GLN A 252 -8.55 -14.76 18.77
CA GLN A 252 -7.85 -13.71 18.03
C GLN A 252 -8.36 -12.31 18.42
N LYS A 253 -8.32 -11.99 19.71
CA LYS A 253 -8.81 -10.70 20.25
C LYS A 253 -8.14 -9.51 19.58
N ASN A 254 -6.88 -9.65 19.16
CA ASN A 254 -6.15 -8.58 18.49
C ASN A 254 -6.62 -8.32 17.05
N ASN A 255 -7.51 -9.14 16.49
CA ASN A 255 -8.00 -8.94 15.11
C ASN A 255 -9.29 -8.10 15.00
N LEU A 256 -9.87 -7.67 16.12
CA LEU A 256 -11.15 -6.94 16.12
C LEU A 256 -10.96 -5.42 16.18
N CYS A 257 -11.51 -4.69 15.20
CA CYS A 257 -11.76 -3.26 15.28
C CYS A 257 -13.27 -3.04 15.19
N VAL A 258 -13.85 -2.14 15.99
CA VAL A 258 -15.30 -1.87 15.97
C VAL A 258 -15.56 -0.40 15.72
N LEU A 259 -16.53 -0.09 14.87
CA LEU A 259 -17.06 1.26 14.67
C LEU A 259 -18.51 1.30 15.16
N THR A 260 -18.82 2.24 16.05
CA THR A 260 -20.14 2.41 16.69
C THR A 260 -20.31 3.86 17.18
N GLY A 261 -21.33 4.15 18.01
CA GLY A 261 -21.55 5.43 18.67
C GLY A 261 -22.29 5.27 20.01
N ASP A 262 -22.42 6.37 20.78
CA ASP A 262 -23.21 6.42 22.04
C ASP A 262 -24.67 6.85 21.83
N LYS A 263 -25.04 7.28 20.62
CA LYS A 263 -26.36 7.84 20.35
C LYS A 263 -27.32 6.75 19.88
N THR A 264 -28.37 6.50 20.65
CA THR A 264 -29.47 5.60 20.24
C THR A 264 -30.37 6.30 19.21
N ALA A 265 -29.91 6.36 17.95
CA ALA A 265 -30.60 7.09 16.89
C ALA A 265 -30.55 6.38 15.53
N MET A 266 -30.52 5.04 15.49
CA MET A 266 -30.54 4.30 14.21
C MET A 266 -31.71 4.68 13.30
N GLY A 267 -32.87 5.07 13.87
CA GLY A 267 -34.01 5.56 13.11
C GLY A 267 -33.72 6.82 12.27
N SER A 268 -32.72 7.64 12.62
CA SER A 268 -32.34 8.80 11.79
C SER A 268 -31.58 8.37 10.52
N VAL A 269 -30.71 7.36 10.62
CA VAL A 269 -30.03 6.76 9.46
C VAL A 269 -31.03 6.05 8.57
N GLU A 270 -31.99 5.31 9.14
CA GLU A 270 -33.06 4.68 8.38
C GLU A 270 -33.90 5.72 7.63
N LYS A 271 -34.31 6.79 8.31
CA LYS A 271 -35.08 7.89 7.68
C LYS A 271 -34.30 8.54 6.54
N ALA A 272 -33.02 8.86 6.74
CA ALA A 272 -32.18 9.44 5.69
C ALA A 272 -31.97 8.47 4.50
N ALA A 273 -31.79 7.18 4.78
CA ALA A 273 -31.71 6.14 3.75
C ALA A 273 -33.01 6.03 2.94
N ARG A 274 -34.19 6.08 3.59
CA ARG A 274 -35.50 6.09 2.92
C ARG A 274 -35.68 7.30 2.01
N HIS A 275 -35.22 8.48 2.43
CA HIS A 275 -35.24 9.68 1.59
C HIS A 275 -34.34 9.54 0.35
N LEU A 276 -33.12 9.03 0.52
CA LEU A 276 -32.22 8.77 -0.60
C LEU A 276 -32.80 7.71 -1.56
N PHE A 277 -33.33 6.61 -1.03
CA PHE A 277 -34.01 5.58 -1.81
C PHE A 277 -35.18 6.15 -2.62
N ALA A 278 -36.00 6.99 -2.01
CA ALA A 278 -37.11 7.65 -2.69
C ALA A 278 -36.63 8.51 -3.87
N ALA A 279 -35.54 9.26 -3.69
CA ALA A 279 -34.96 10.11 -4.73
C ALA A 279 -34.39 9.30 -5.90
N GLN A 280 -33.72 8.19 -5.61
CA GLN A 280 -33.21 7.24 -6.62
C GLN A 280 -34.36 6.60 -7.40
N LYS A 281 -35.45 6.23 -6.71
CA LYS A 281 -36.61 5.62 -7.38
C LYS A 281 -37.48 6.63 -8.14
N ALA A 282 -37.48 7.90 -7.72
CA ALA A 282 -38.10 8.99 -8.45
C ALA A 282 -37.35 9.33 -9.74
N ASP A 283 -36.03 9.11 -9.81
CA ASP A 283 -35.21 9.32 -11.00
C ASP A 283 -35.75 8.58 -12.23
N GLY A 284 -36.12 7.31 -12.06
CA GLY A 284 -36.72 6.51 -13.12
C GLY A 284 -38.16 6.92 -13.50
N ARG A 285 -38.82 7.77 -12.70
CA ARG A 285 -40.19 8.27 -12.97
C ARG A 285 -40.20 9.67 -13.58
N ILE A 286 -39.14 10.45 -13.39
CA ILE A 286 -39.03 11.85 -13.81
C ILE A 286 -37.92 11.97 -14.87
N PRO A 287 -38.26 11.87 -16.17
CA PRO A 287 -37.29 11.89 -17.25
C PRO A 287 -36.65 13.28 -17.45
N SER A 288 -35.57 13.31 -18.20
CA SER A 288 -34.91 14.56 -18.62
C SER A 288 -35.88 15.47 -19.38
N GLY A 289 -35.98 16.73 -18.98
CA GLY A 289 -36.91 17.72 -19.54
C GLY A 289 -38.25 17.86 -18.79
N HIS A 290 -38.50 17.04 -17.77
CA HIS A 290 -39.67 17.23 -16.88
C HIS A 290 -39.51 18.51 -16.05
N PRO A 291 -40.58 19.30 -15.80
CA PRO A 291 -40.48 20.56 -15.04
C PRO A 291 -39.87 20.44 -13.64
N GLN A 292 -40.05 19.29 -12.98
CA GLN A 292 -39.51 19.01 -11.63
C GLN A 292 -38.13 18.33 -11.64
N ARG A 293 -37.47 18.23 -12.81
CA ARG A 293 -36.20 17.51 -12.93
C ARG A 293 -35.08 18.17 -12.13
N ASP A 294 -34.93 19.48 -12.28
CA ASP A 294 -33.89 20.25 -11.60
C ASP A 294 -34.05 20.18 -10.06
N ASP A 295 -35.29 20.21 -9.58
CA ASP A 295 -35.59 20.07 -8.15
C ASP A 295 -35.31 18.67 -7.62
N LEU A 296 -35.58 17.63 -8.41
CA LEU A 296 -35.22 16.27 -8.06
C LEU A 296 -33.70 16.11 -7.94
N GLU A 297 -32.93 16.65 -8.88
CA GLU A 297 -31.47 16.56 -8.86
C GLU A 297 -30.88 17.29 -7.65
N LYS A 298 -31.41 18.48 -7.29
CA LYS A 298 -31.04 19.17 -6.05
C LYS A 298 -31.37 18.32 -4.83
N LYS A 299 -32.58 17.77 -4.73
CA LYS A 299 -32.98 16.91 -3.59
C LYS A 299 -32.15 15.63 -3.51
N GLN A 300 -31.77 15.03 -4.63
CA GLN A 300 -30.87 13.88 -4.66
C GLN A 300 -29.51 14.23 -4.05
N GLN A 301 -28.91 15.36 -4.45
CA GLN A 301 -27.64 15.82 -3.86
C GLN A 301 -27.76 16.11 -2.36
N THR A 302 -28.86 16.75 -1.94
CA THR A 302 -29.13 17.02 -0.52
C THR A 302 -29.28 15.72 0.27
N TYR A 303 -30.10 14.77 -0.18
CA TYR A 303 -30.29 13.51 0.53
C TYR A 303 -29.05 12.62 0.54
N GLU A 304 -28.23 12.66 -0.51
CA GLU A 304 -26.92 12.01 -0.56
C GLU A 304 -25.97 12.57 0.52
N HIS A 305 -25.92 13.90 0.64
CA HIS A 305 -25.14 14.60 1.64
C HIS A 305 -25.65 14.32 3.06
N ASP A 306 -26.95 14.47 3.29
CA ASP A 306 -27.60 14.26 4.59
C ASP A 306 -27.43 12.83 5.07
N PHE A 307 -27.57 11.85 4.18
CA PHE A 307 -27.36 10.44 4.53
C PHE A 307 -25.92 10.19 4.98
N THR A 308 -24.95 10.73 4.25
CA THR A 308 -23.53 10.61 4.60
C THR A 308 -23.23 11.30 5.93
N ALA A 309 -23.73 12.53 6.12
CA ALA A 309 -23.55 13.29 7.37
C ALA A 309 -24.18 12.57 8.57
N THR A 310 -25.38 11.98 8.39
CA THR A 310 -26.08 11.24 9.43
C THR A 310 -25.31 10.00 9.85
N ILE A 311 -24.75 9.24 8.90
CA ILE A 311 -23.86 8.10 9.19
C ILE A 311 -22.65 8.56 10.00
N LEU A 312 -21.95 9.59 9.57
CA LEU A 312 -20.73 10.06 10.25
C LEU A 312 -21.01 10.61 11.65
N ASN A 313 -22.17 11.23 11.86
CA ASN A 313 -22.59 11.72 13.17
C ASN A 313 -23.02 10.60 14.14
N LEU A 314 -23.44 9.47 13.59
CA LEU A 314 -23.92 8.32 14.35
C LEU A 314 -22.81 7.32 14.69
N PHE A 315 -21.90 7.07 13.75
CA PHE A 315 -20.78 6.14 13.89
C PHE A 315 -19.49 6.90 14.21
N ASP A 316 -19.44 7.48 15.41
CA ASP A 316 -18.39 8.42 15.83
C ASP A 316 -17.37 7.86 16.83
N LYS A 317 -17.39 6.55 17.11
CA LYS A 317 -16.45 5.88 18.03
C LYS A 317 -15.84 4.62 17.45
N VAL A 318 -14.53 4.54 17.58
CA VAL A 318 -13.72 3.37 17.27
C VAL A 318 -13.40 2.64 18.57
N LEU A 319 -13.65 1.34 18.62
CA LEU A 319 -13.25 0.46 19.70
C LEU A 319 -12.15 -0.48 19.22
N PHE A 320 -11.13 -0.66 20.04
CA PHE A 320 -10.02 -1.56 19.73
C PHE A 320 -9.48 -2.27 20.97
N PRO A 321 -8.93 -3.48 20.81
CA PRO A 321 -8.37 -4.25 21.90
C PRO A 321 -7.15 -3.56 22.48
N ILE A 322 -7.12 -3.44 23.80
CA ILE A 322 -5.95 -2.99 24.55
C ILE A 322 -5.78 -3.85 25.80
N GLN A 323 -4.52 -4.05 26.17
CA GLN A 323 -4.14 -4.57 27.48
C GLN A 323 -2.95 -3.76 27.98
N ARG A 324 -3.16 -3.01 29.07
CA ARG A 324 -2.07 -2.32 29.76
C ARG A 324 -1.46 -3.24 30.81
N ALA A 325 -0.20 -3.04 31.15
CA ALA A 325 0.47 -3.82 32.17
C ALA A 325 -0.35 -3.85 33.47
N GLY A 326 -0.61 -5.05 34.00
CA GLY A 326 -1.40 -5.27 35.21
C GLY A 326 -2.90 -4.97 35.10
N LYS A 327 -3.43 -4.66 33.90
CA LYS A 327 -4.86 -4.42 33.67
C LYS A 327 -5.51 -5.55 32.84
N PRO A 328 -6.81 -5.82 33.04
CA PRO A 328 -7.53 -6.78 32.21
C PRO A 328 -7.57 -6.32 30.75
N ILE A 329 -7.75 -7.29 29.86
CA ILE A 329 -8.00 -7.05 28.44
C ILE A 329 -9.36 -6.35 28.29
N GLN A 330 -9.45 -5.33 27.45
CA GLN A 330 -10.71 -4.62 27.18
C GLN A 330 -10.75 -4.06 25.75
N LEU A 331 -11.96 -3.78 25.26
CA LEU A 331 -12.16 -2.91 24.10
C LEU A 331 -12.17 -1.45 24.57
N ALA A 332 -11.14 -0.70 24.21
CA ALA A 332 -11.04 0.72 24.56
C ALA A 332 -11.80 1.58 23.55
N PRO A 333 -12.72 2.45 24.00
CA PRO A 333 -13.38 3.41 23.13
C PRO A 333 -12.50 4.62 22.84
N LYS A 334 -12.61 5.13 21.62
CA LYS A 334 -11.99 6.37 21.17
C LYS A 334 -12.88 7.08 20.17
N ALA A 335 -13.00 8.40 20.28
CA ALA A 335 -13.70 9.19 19.27
C ALA A 335 -13.00 9.08 17.92
N LEU A 336 -13.77 8.85 16.85
CA LEU A 336 -13.27 8.87 15.48
C LEU A 336 -12.77 10.28 15.16
N ASP A 337 -11.53 10.39 14.70
CA ASP A 337 -10.99 11.66 14.22
C ASP A 337 -11.66 12.00 12.89
N MET A 338 -12.42 13.11 12.90
CA MET A 338 -13.15 13.61 11.73
C MET A 338 -12.41 14.72 11.00
N THR A 339 -11.21 15.10 11.47
CA THR A 339 -10.44 16.18 10.86
C THR A 339 -9.83 15.73 9.53
N ARG A 340 -10.35 16.28 8.43
CA ARG A 340 -9.95 15.91 7.07
C ARG A 340 -9.95 17.11 6.13
N ASP A 341 -9.29 16.94 4.99
CA ASP A 341 -9.41 17.84 3.86
C ASP A 341 -10.80 17.68 3.22
N SER A 342 -11.65 18.71 3.33
CA SER A 342 -13.00 18.69 2.79
C SER A 342 -13.04 18.73 1.25
N THR A 343 -11.91 19.03 0.59
CA THR A 343 -11.81 19.00 -0.87
C THR A 343 -11.65 17.59 -1.44
N LYS A 344 -11.32 16.61 -0.60
CA LYS A 344 -11.17 15.20 -0.99
C LYS A 344 -12.43 14.38 -0.66
N PRO A 345 -12.71 13.32 -1.43
CA PRO A 345 -13.72 12.33 -1.07
C PRO A 345 -13.46 11.77 0.33
N PHE A 346 -14.52 11.41 1.05
CA PHE A 346 -14.39 10.79 2.36
C PHE A 346 -13.69 9.42 2.23
N ASN A 347 -12.68 9.19 3.07
CA ASN A 347 -11.97 7.92 3.19
C ASN A 347 -12.00 7.46 4.65
N GLY A 348 -12.86 6.48 4.94
CA GLY A 348 -13.02 5.94 6.29
C GLY A 348 -11.78 5.19 6.79
N GLU A 349 -11.07 4.48 5.91
CA GLU A 349 -9.82 3.78 6.29
C GLU A 349 -8.78 4.78 6.81
N GLU A 350 -8.60 5.92 6.13
CA GLU A 350 -7.68 6.97 6.54
C GLU A 350 -8.06 7.59 7.90
N GLN A 351 -9.35 7.82 8.15
CA GLN A 351 -9.81 8.35 9.45
C GLN A 351 -9.60 7.34 10.58
N ILE A 352 -9.82 6.05 10.34
CA ILE A 352 -9.55 4.98 11.30
C ILE A 352 -8.04 4.90 11.60
N GLU A 353 -7.19 4.92 10.57
CA GLU A 353 -5.72 4.91 10.74
C GLU A 353 -5.24 6.12 11.55
N LYS A 354 -5.73 7.32 11.24
CA LYS A 354 -5.42 8.55 11.99
C LYS A 354 -5.88 8.46 13.44
N THR A 355 -7.05 7.89 13.67
CA THR A 355 -7.58 7.66 15.02
C THR A 355 -6.70 6.68 15.80
N LEU A 356 -6.24 5.60 15.19
CA LEU A 356 -5.48 4.55 15.87
C LEU A 356 -3.98 4.87 16.05
N THR A 357 -3.46 5.87 15.35
CA THR A 357 -2.06 6.34 15.44
C THR A 357 -1.85 7.44 16.49
N SER A 358 -2.91 7.90 17.16
CA SER A 358 -2.82 8.84 18.28
C SER A 358 -3.03 8.15 19.64
N ASN A 359 -2.68 8.80 20.75
CA ASN A 359 -2.86 8.21 22.09
C ASN A 359 -4.35 8.00 22.46
N PRO A 360 -4.72 6.87 23.09
CA PRO A 360 -3.92 5.66 23.29
C PRO A 360 -3.64 4.97 21.95
N LEU A 361 -2.36 4.73 21.68
CA LEU A 361 -1.85 4.23 20.40
C LEU A 361 -2.22 2.75 20.22
N LYS A 362 -2.75 2.41 19.05
CA LYS A 362 -2.97 1.03 18.62
C LYS A 362 -2.21 0.66 17.35
N LEU A 363 -2.07 1.57 16.39
CA LEU A 363 -1.49 1.30 15.08
C LEU A 363 -0.16 2.03 14.89
N TYR A 364 0.87 1.31 14.45
CA TYR A 364 2.10 1.87 13.89
C TYR A 364 2.05 1.81 12.37
N LEU A 365 2.44 2.88 11.68
CA LEU A 365 2.52 2.93 10.22
C LEU A 365 3.92 2.61 9.69
N ASP A 366 4.95 2.89 10.49
CA ASP A 366 6.36 2.72 10.13
C ASP A 366 7.06 1.87 11.20
N VAL A 367 7.40 0.64 10.83
CA VAL A 367 8.06 -0.32 11.72
C VAL A 367 9.51 0.04 11.98
N GLU A 368 10.21 0.65 11.02
CA GLU A 368 11.62 0.96 11.15
C GLU A 368 11.84 2.17 12.05
N LYS A 369 11.02 3.21 11.89
CA LYS A 369 11.08 4.42 12.71
C LYS A 369 10.79 4.13 14.19
N GLU A 370 9.81 3.26 14.46
CA GLU A 370 9.32 2.96 15.81
C GLU A 370 9.83 1.58 16.30
N PHE A 371 10.94 1.11 15.73
CA PHE A 371 11.44 -0.26 15.87
C PHE A 371 11.62 -0.70 17.32
N ASP A 372 12.27 0.11 18.15
CA ASP A 372 12.59 -0.30 19.53
C ASP A 372 11.31 -0.52 20.37
N ALA A 373 10.33 0.39 20.26
CA ALA A 373 9.06 0.27 20.98
C ALA A 373 8.25 -0.96 20.53
N ILE A 374 8.23 -1.24 19.22
CA ILE A 374 7.53 -2.42 18.67
C ILE A 374 8.25 -3.71 19.08
N ARG A 375 9.58 -3.74 19.01
CA ARG A 375 10.40 -4.89 19.41
C ARG A 375 10.17 -5.25 20.87
N ASP A 376 10.23 -4.27 21.77
CA ASP A 376 10.09 -4.51 23.21
C ASP A 376 8.71 -5.12 23.51
N LYS A 377 7.64 -4.56 22.90
CA LYS A 377 6.29 -5.16 22.98
C LYS A 377 6.22 -6.57 22.41
N ALA A 378 6.87 -6.82 21.28
CA ALA A 378 6.88 -8.13 20.65
C ALA A 378 7.59 -9.16 21.54
N GLN A 379 8.73 -8.81 22.13
CA GLN A 379 9.50 -9.70 23.01
C GLN A 379 8.76 -10.01 24.32
N ASP A 380 8.02 -9.04 24.86
CA ASP A 380 7.23 -9.20 26.07
C ASP A 380 5.97 -10.05 25.85
N LEU A 381 5.31 -9.91 24.69
CA LEU A 381 3.97 -10.47 24.47
C LEU A 381 3.95 -11.71 23.58
N LEU A 382 4.88 -11.84 22.62
CA LEU A 382 4.81 -12.87 21.58
C LEU A 382 5.71 -14.07 21.87
N TRP A 383 6.81 -13.88 22.61
CA TRP A 383 7.66 -14.99 23.05
C TRP A 383 7.01 -15.74 24.21
N PRO A 384 7.17 -17.08 24.28
CA PRO A 384 6.78 -17.82 25.46
C PRO A 384 7.53 -17.29 26.70
N GLU A 385 6.84 -17.30 27.85
CA GLU A 385 7.44 -16.89 29.10
C GLU A 385 8.67 -17.75 29.42
N ASN A 386 9.75 -17.11 29.84
CA ASN A 386 11.04 -17.73 30.15
C ASN A 386 11.73 -18.48 28.97
N GLN A 387 11.37 -18.16 27.72
CA GLN A 387 12.04 -18.70 26.53
C GLN A 387 12.62 -17.58 25.66
N ASP A 388 13.82 -17.82 25.16
CA ASP A 388 14.49 -16.94 24.19
C ASP A 388 14.24 -17.38 22.74
N GLU A 389 13.85 -18.63 22.54
CA GLU A 389 13.55 -19.22 21.23
C GLU A 389 12.05 -19.44 21.06
N ALA A 390 11.52 -19.13 19.89
CA ALA A 390 10.12 -19.38 19.55
C ALA A 390 9.98 -19.77 18.08
N ARG A 391 9.03 -20.67 17.78
CA ARG A 391 8.65 -20.95 16.40
C ARG A 391 7.93 -19.73 15.82
N TRP A 392 8.33 -19.29 14.62
CA TRP A 392 7.80 -18.04 14.06
C TRP A 392 6.29 -18.07 13.79
N SER A 393 5.72 -19.23 13.47
CA SER A 393 4.26 -19.40 13.36
C SER A 393 3.56 -19.07 14.67
N ASP A 394 4.10 -19.50 15.79
CA ASP A 394 3.48 -19.35 17.10
C ASP A 394 3.57 -17.89 17.57
N VAL A 395 4.65 -17.20 17.19
CA VAL A 395 4.79 -15.74 17.35
C VAL A 395 3.73 -14.99 16.53
N ALA A 396 3.48 -15.43 15.29
CA ALA A 396 2.43 -14.86 14.44
C ALA A 396 1.01 -15.14 14.98
N ASP A 397 0.74 -16.34 15.48
CA ASP A 397 -0.53 -16.69 16.11
C ASP A 397 -0.76 -15.81 17.34
N ARG A 398 0.23 -15.71 18.23
CA ARG A 398 0.16 -14.81 19.40
C ARG A 398 -0.04 -13.35 19.02
N TYR A 399 0.52 -12.89 17.90
CA TYR A 399 0.31 -11.51 17.44
C TYR A 399 -1.18 -11.23 17.19
N THR A 400 -1.94 -12.22 16.73
CA THR A 400 -3.39 -12.10 16.52
C THR A 400 -4.21 -12.28 17.81
N GLU A 401 -3.67 -12.92 18.83
CA GLU A 401 -4.34 -13.20 20.11
C GLU A 401 -4.10 -12.09 21.15
N GLN A 402 -2.90 -11.53 21.21
CA GLN A 402 -2.46 -10.62 22.26
C GLN A 402 -3.03 -9.21 22.08
N ALA A 403 -4.09 -8.88 22.80
CA ALA A 403 -4.76 -7.58 22.75
C ALA A 403 -3.83 -6.39 23.10
N GLY A 404 -2.78 -6.62 23.88
CA GLY A 404 -1.76 -5.62 24.22
C GLY A 404 -0.77 -5.30 23.11
N MET A 405 -0.69 -6.13 22.07
CA MET A 405 0.22 -5.94 20.95
C MET A 405 -0.30 -4.84 20.02
N PRO A 406 0.52 -3.86 19.61
CA PRO A 406 0.10 -2.89 18.63
C PRO A 406 -0.10 -3.54 17.26
N TRP A 407 -0.96 -2.94 16.46
CA TRP A 407 -1.15 -3.25 15.07
C TRP A 407 -0.02 -2.69 14.21
N LEU A 408 0.40 -3.50 13.25
CA LEU A 408 1.46 -3.22 12.29
C LEU A 408 0.87 -3.21 10.87
N PRO A 409 1.53 -2.55 9.89
CA PRO A 409 1.10 -2.59 8.50
C PRO A 409 1.20 -4.03 7.93
N PRO A 410 0.67 -4.30 6.73
CA PRO A 410 0.85 -5.58 6.07
C PRO A 410 2.33 -5.98 5.99
N ARG A 411 2.65 -7.22 6.37
CA ARG A 411 4.04 -7.72 6.54
C ARG A 411 4.87 -6.99 7.61
N GLY A 412 4.23 -6.27 8.51
CA GLY A 412 4.93 -5.49 9.54
C GLY A 412 5.66 -6.36 10.56
N LEU A 413 5.12 -7.54 10.89
CA LEU A 413 5.77 -8.49 11.81
C LEU A 413 7.02 -9.13 11.16
N GLU A 414 6.94 -9.48 9.87
CA GLU A 414 8.08 -9.97 9.08
C GLU A 414 9.14 -8.88 8.89
N THR A 415 8.71 -7.64 8.70
CA THR A 415 9.60 -6.48 8.62
C THR A 415 10.34 -6.27 9.93
N LEU A 416 9.64 -6.33 11.07
CA LEU A 416 10.24 -6.29 12.41
C LEU A 416 11.30 -7.39 12.59
N LYS A 417 10.98 -8.63 12.22
CA LYS A 417 11.91 -9.76 12.25
C LYS A 417 13.16 -9.49 11.42
N SER A 418 12.98 -9.05 10.17
CA SER A 418 14.08 -8.78 9.25
C SER A 418 15.02 -7.71 9.80
N ILE A 419 14.47 -6.59 10.31
CA ILE A 419 15.27 -5.52 10.91
C ILE A 419 16.01 -6.02 12.14
N ALA A 420 15.34 -6.78 13.02
CA ALA A 420 15.97 -7.32 14.23
C ALA A 420 17.10 -8.31 13.91
N CYS A 421 16.93 -9.17 12.91
CA CYS A 421 17.97 -10.10 12.46
C CYS A 421 19.16 -9.36 11.82
N ASN A 422 18.89 -8.37 10.95
CA ASN A 422 19.93 -7.58 10.30
C ASN A 422 20.75 -6.75 11.31
N ARG A 423 20.11 -6.27 12.37
CA ARG A 423 20.78 -5.57 13.48
C ARG A 423 21.47 -6.52 14.47
N GLY A 424 21.35 -7.84 14.28
CA GLY A 424 21.93 -8.85 15.16
C GLY A 424 21.30 -8.88 16.56
N LEU A 425 20.08 -8.36 16.70
CA LEU A 425 19.32 -8.39 17.95
C LEU A 425 18.54 -9.71 18.09
N TRP A 426 18.05 -10.25 16.97
CA TRP A 426 17.48 -11.60 16.86
C TRP A 426 18.32 -12.43 15.88
N GLU A 427 18.11 -13.74 15.85
CA GLU A 427 18.72 -14.64 14.87
C GLU A 427 17.69 -15.68 14.40
N ASP A 428 17.61 -15.86 13.08
CA ASP A 428 16.84 -16.93 12.46
C ASP A 428 17.69 -18.20 12.47
N LEU A 429 17.21 -19.25 13.12
CA LEU A 429 17.94 -20.51 13.27
C LEU A 429 17.84 -21.42 12.03
N GLY A 430 17.14 -20.99 10.97
CA GLY A 430 16.98 -21.74 9.72
C GLY A 430 16.02 -22.93 9.81
N THR A 431 15.51 -23.25 11.01
CA THR A 431 14.55 -24.32 11.29
C THR A 431 13.10 -23.83 11.40
N GLY A 432 12.85 -22.55 11.10
CA GLY A 432 11.59 -21.86 11.37
C GLY A 432 11.47 -21.28 12.79
N TYR A 433 12.53 -21.42 13.61
CA TYR A 433 12.66 -20.81 14.92
C TYR A 433 13.46 -19.52 14.86
N VAL A 434 13.12 -18.58 15.74
CA VAL A 434 13.83 -17.32 15.94
C VAL A 434 14.23 -17.19 17.40
N THR A 435 15.50 -16.88 17.65
CA THR A 435 15.96 -16.50 18.99
C THR A 435 15.98 -14.98 19.15
N LYS A 436 15.50 -14.50 20.29
CA LYS A 436 15.64 -13.09 20.70
C LYS A 436 16.95 -12.80 21.44
N ASN A 437 17.77 -13.84 21.66
CA ASN A 437 19.04 -13.79 22.36
C ASN A 437 20.11 -14.52 21.53
N PRO A 438 20.54 -13.94 20.40
CA PRO A 438 21.52 -14.54 19.50
C PRO A 438 22.87 -14.71 20.19
N LYS A 439 23.59 -15.80 19.88
CA LYS A 439 24.93 -16.01 20.43
C LYS A 439 25.89 -14.94 19.91
N LYS A 440 26.84 -14.52 20.74
CA LYS A 440 27.91 -13.62 20.31
C LYS A 440 28.65 -14.24 19.14
N LYS A 441 28.74 -13.49 18.04
CA LYS A 441 29.56 -13.91 16.89
C LYS A 441 31.02 -13.98 17.30
N ARG A 442 31.74 -14.94 16.72
CA ARG A 442 33.18 -15.09 16.90
C ARG A 442 33.94 -14.32 15.82
N THR A 443 35.12 -13.82 16.17
CA THR A 443 36.07 -13.23 15.22
C THR A 443 36.50 -14.27 14.20
N SER A 444 36.81 -13.83 12.97
CA SER A 444 37.39 -14.69 11.93
C SER A 444 38.18 -13.84 10.94
N ALA A 445 38.83 -14.46 9.97
CA ALA A 445 39.53 -13.81 8.87
C ALA A 445 39.06 -14.37 7.54
N GLN A 446 38.71 -13.48 6.60
CA GLN A 446 38.62 -13.84 5.19
C GLN A 446 39.98 -13.59 4.55
N VAL A 447 40.65 -14.65 4.09
CA VAL A 447 41.96 -14.58 3.44
C VAL A 447 41.78 -14.71 1.93
N ILE A 448 42.21 -13.70 1.19
CA ILE A 448 42.14 -13.66 -0.28
C ILE A 448 43.57 -13.69 -0.81
N ALA A 449 43.92 -14.74 -1.55
CA ALA A 449 45.18 -14.78 -2.28
C ALA A 449 45.09 -13.95 -3.55
N GLU A 450 46.01 -13.01 -3.70
CA GLU A 450 46.22 -12.23 -4.91
C GLU A 450 47.11 -13.01 -5.89
N PRO A 451 47.10 -12.65 -7.19
CA PRO A 451 48.04 -13.16 -8.19
C PRO A 451 49.47 -13.43 -7.69
N GLU A 452 50.03 -14.59 -8.02
CA GLU A 452 51.45 -14.89 -7.76
C GLU A 452 52.37 -13.79 -8.27
N LEU A 453 53.35 -13.42 -7.44
CA LEU A 453 54.37 -12.44 -7.73
C LEU A 453 55.66 -13.16 -8.15
N GLY A 454 55.82 -13.35 -9.47
CA GLY A 454 57.04 -13.90 -10.05
C GLY A 454 57.16 -15.43 -9.91
N ASP A 455 58.38 -15.93 -10.07
CA ASP A 455 58.62 -17.36 -10.26
C ASP A 455 58.99 -18.12 -8.96
N GLU A 456 59.10 -17.43 -7.83
CA GLU A 456 59.53 -18.04 -6.56
C GLU A 456 58.37 -18.60 -5.72
N GLY A 457 57.12 -18.51 -6.21
CA GLY A 457 55.94 -18.94 -5.44
C GLY A 457 55.52 -17.94 -4.35
N LYS A 458 55.95 -16.68 -4.48
CA LYS A 458 55.49 -15.58 -3.61
C LYS A 458 54.02 -15.28 -3.86
N VAL A 459 53.21 -15.40 -2.83
CA VAL A 459 51.79 -15.04 -2.84
C VAL A 459 51.56 -13.87 -1.91
N ARG A 460 50.80 -12.88 -2.37
CA ARG A 460 50.30 -11.80 -1.53
C ARG A 460 48.91 -12.17 -1.04
N LEU A 461 48.73 -12.19 0.27
CA LEU A 461 47.48 -12.45 0.96
C LEU A 461 46.88 -11.13 1.41
N ARG A 462 45.58 -10.94 1.16
CA ARG A 462 44.79 -9.87 1.75
C ARG A 462 43.87 -10.48 2.80
N VAL A 463 44.04 -10.04 4.04
CA VAL A 463 43.38 -10.60 5.22
C VAL A 463 42.36 -9.61 5.74
N ASN A 464 41.09 -9.90 5.51
CA ASN A 464 39.98 -9.07 5.95
C ASN A 464 39.42 -9.64 7.28
N PRO A 465 39.59 -8.94 8.42
CA PRO A 465 39.04 -9.40 9.69
C PRO A 465 37.50 -9.29 9.68
N GLN A 466 36.85 -10.29 10.27
CA GLN A 466 35.40 -10.39 10.38
C GLN A 466 35.00 -10.39 11.86
N ASN A 467 33.89 -9.72 12.18
CA ASN A 467 33.36 -9.61 13.55
C ASN A 467 34.45 -9.22 14.57
N ALA A 468 35.26 -8.20 14.28
CA ALA A 468 36.46 -7.91 15.06
C ALA A 468 36.57 -6.45 15.56
N GLY A 469 35.43 -5.78 15.63
CA GLY A 469 35.34 -4.38 16.07
C GLY A 469 36.01 -3.39 15.10
N PRO A 470 36.12 -2.10 15.50
CA PRO A 470 36.69 -1.04 14.65
C PRO A 470 38.22 -1.08 14.56
N ALA A 471 38.91 -1.78 15.47
CA ALA A 471 40.37 -1.83 15.55
C ALA A 471 40.87 -3.28 15.77
N PRO A 472 40.67 -4.18 14.81
CA PRO A 472 41.00 -5.60 14.93
C PRO A 472 42.52 -5.82 15.07
N ARG A 473 42.91 -6.83 15.87
CA ARG A 473 44.29 -7.32 15.94
C ARG A 473 44.37 -8.66 15.22
N ILE A 474 45.24 -8.76 14.23
CA ILE A 474 45.44 -9.99 13.46
C ILE A 474 46.83 -10.52 13.77
N HIS A 475 46.89 -11.69 14.40
CA HIS A 475 48.10 -12.45 14.64
C HIS A 475 48.30 -13.45 13.51
N TYR A 476 49.55 -13.77 13.16
CA TYR A 476 49.85 -14.77 12.13
C TYR A 476 51.03 -15.67 12.51
N ALA A 477 51.05 -16.87 11.94
CA ALA A 477 52.19 -17.79 11.99
C ALA A 477 52.30 -18.56 10.68
N GLU A 478 53.52 -18.70 10.16
CA GLU A 478 53.86 -19.45 8.95
C GLU A 478 54.21 -20.89 9.31
N ASP A 479 53.56 -21.86 8.66
CA ASP A 479 53.79 -23.31 8.84
C ASP A 479 53.78 -23.78 10.30
N ALA A 480 53.14 -23.01 11.20
CA ALA A 480 53.10 -23.22 12.64
C ALA A 480 51.77 -22.72 13.26
N PRO A 481 51.36 -23.21 14.45
CA PRO A 481 50.18 -22.72 15.15
C PRO A 481 50.29 -21.23 15.50
N VAL A 482 49.18 -20.51 15.39
CA VAL A 482 49.07 -19.08 15.73
C VAL A 482 48.43 -18.91 17.11
N SER A 483 48.87 -17.89 17.85
CA SER A 483 48.33 -17.51 19.16
C SER A 483 48.35 -15.99 19.33
N GLU A 484 47.77 -15.49 20.44
CA GLU A 484 47.87 -14.06 20.79
C GLU A 484 49.30 -13.58 21.10
N SER A 485 50.25 -14.50 21.29
CA SER A 485 51.67 -14.16 21.42
C SER A 485 52.41 -14.10 20.08
N SER A 486 51.78 -14.57 18.99
CA SER A 486 52.38 -14.55 17.65
C SER A 486 52.51 -13.13 17.10
N PRO A 487 53.37 -12.89 16.10
CA PRO A 487 53.51 -11.58 15.46
C PRO A 487 52.18 -11.03 14.94
N LYS A 488 52.03 -9.71 15.01
CA LYS A 488 50.84 -9.00 14.52
C LYS A 488 51.08 -8.48 13.11
N LEU A 489 50.06 -8.62 12.25
CA LEU A 489 50.03 -7.91 10.98
C LEU A 489 49.95 -6.40 11.23
N LYS A 490 50.83 -5.65 10.56
CA LYS A 490 50.81 -4.17 10.56
C LYS A 490 49.80 -3.63 9.54
N GLU A 491 49.65 -4.35 8.44
CA GLU A 491 48.74 -4.05 7.34
C GLU A 491 47.88 -5.28 7.04
N GLN A 492 46.74 -5.09 6.38
CA GLN A 492 45.88 -6.20 5.95
C GLN A 492 46.45 -6.98 4.77
N THR A 493 47.69 -6.74 4.37
CA THR A 493 48.38 -7.51 3.33
C THR A 493 49.62 -8.19 3.90
N TYR A 494 49.88 -9.41 3.44
CA TYR A 494 51.00 -10.22 3.88
C TYR A 494 51.56 -11.01 2.69
N THR A 495 52.87 -10.94 2.44
CA THR A 495 53.50 -11.66 1.32
C THR A 495 54.34 -12.80 1.88
N THR A 496 54.15 -14.01 1.35
CA THR A 496 54.81 -15.22 1.87
C THR A 496 55.13 -16.21 0.75
N THR A 497 56.06 -17.11 1.02
CA THR A 497 56.32 -18.35 0.25
C THR A 497 55.97 -19.61 1.06
N SER A 498 55.43 -19.48 2.26
CA SER A 498 55.08 -20.62 3.11
C SER A 498 53.97 -21.47 2.50
N LEU A 499 53.92 -22.73 2.92
CA LEU A 499 52.90 -23.69 2.49
C LEU A 499 51.57 -23.39 3.18
N ARG A 500 51.61 -22.92 4.43
CA ARG A 500 50.45 -22.51 5.20
C ARG A 500 50.71 -21.24 5.99
N VAL A 501 49.68 -20.41 6.13
CA VAL A 501 49.66 -19.29 7.07
C VAL A 501 48.41 -19.37 7.91
N ASN A 502 48.59 -19.39 9.23
CA ASN A 502 47.50 -19.40 10.20
C ASN A 502 47.27 -17.98 10.72
N PHE A 503 46.02 -17.51 10.69
CA PHE A 503 45.64 -16.18 11.15
C PHE A 503 44.68 -16.28 12.35
N LEU A 504 44.96 -15.55 13.42
CA LEU A 504 44.06 -15.40 14.57
C LEU A 504 43.64 -13.95 14.70
N VAL A 505 42.33 -13.70 14.69
CA VAL A 505 41.76 -12.36 14.80
C VAL A 505 41.22 -12.15 16.20
N CYS A 506 41.60 -11.06 16.84
CA CYS A 506 41.09 -10.67 18.15
C CYS A 506 40.38 -9.30 18.06
N ASP A 507 39.28 -9.15 18.79
CA ASP A 507 38.55 -7.88 18.96
C ASP A 507 38.94 -7.22 20.29
N PRO A 508 39.76 -6.15 20.29
CA PRO A 508 40.14 -5.48 21.53
C PRO A 508 38.97 -4.79 22.25
N SER A 509 37.84 -4.58 21.58
CA SER A 509 36.66 -3.95 22.20
C SER A 509 35.84 -4.93 23.07
N GLY A 510 36.09 -6.24 22.96
CA GLY A 510 35.34 -7.28 23.67
C GLY A 510 33.90 -7.45 23.20
N ARG A 511 33.53 -6.85 22.06
CA ARG A 511 32.19 -6.98 21.47
C ARG A 511 31.97 -8.37 20.90
N TYR A 512 33.02 -8.98 20.35
CA TYR A 512 33.02 -10.33 19.79
C TYR A 512 33.99 -11.24 20.54
N GLU A 513 33.65 -12.52 20.62
CA GLU A 513 34.54 -13.53 21.20
C GLU A 513 35.63 -13.92 20.20
N THR A 514 36.84 -14.20 20.68
CA THR A 514 37.92 -14.70 19.81
C THR A 514 37.53 -16.07 19.23
N GLY A 515 37.51 -16.17 17.91
CA GLY A 515 37.26 -17.41 17.18
C GLY A 515 38.52 -18.24 16.93
N ASP A 516 38.33 -19.36 16.25
CA ASP A 516 39.41 -20.29 15.91
C ASP A 516 40.32 -19.71 14.81
N PRO A 517 41.60 -20.10 14.76
CA PRO A 517 42.50 -19.72 13.67
C PRO A 517 41.98 -20.08 12.28
N VAL A 518 42.17 -19.18 11.32
CA VAL A 518 41.91 -19.44 9.90
C VAL A 518 43.22 -19.79 9.20
N THR A 519 43.26 -20.98 8.61
CA THR A 519 44.42 -21.45 7.84
C THR A 519 44.24 -21.15 6.36
N TRP A 520 45.17 -20.41 5.77
CA TRP A 520 45.35 -20.36 4.33
C TRP A 520 46.38 -21.40 3.91
N SER A 521 46.11 -22.15 2.84
CA SER A 521 47.05 -23.10 2.23
C SER A 521 47.46 -22.62 0.85
N ASN A 522 48.75 -22.66 0.59
CA ASN A 522 49.34 -22.32 -0.70
C ASN A 522 49.09 -23.43 -1.73
N LYS A 523 49.44 -23.17 -2.99
CA LYS A 523 49.40 -24.17 -4.06
C LYS A 523 50.81 -24.41 -4.57
N LEU A 524 51.16 -25.68 -4.80
CA LEU A 524 52.39 -26.03 -5.49
C LEU A 524 52.21 -25.76 -6.99
N ILE A 525 53.20 -25.14 -7.62
CA ILE A 525 53.22 -24.93 -9.07
C ILE A 525 54.47 -25.58 -9.65
N LEU A 526 54.26 -26.59 -10.49
CA LEU A 526 55.29 -27.23 -11.30
C LEU A 526 55.60 -26.39 -12.54
N ARG A 527 56.88 -26.26 -12.86
CA ARG A 527 57.37 -25.56 -14.04
C ARG A 527 58.51 -26.32 -14.70
N ASN A 528 58.81 -25.95 -15.94
CA ASN A 528 59.90 -26.53 -16.69
C ASN A 528 60.74 -25.46 -17.41
N LYS A 529 61.98 -25.82 -17.76
CA LYS A 529 62.84 -25.08 -18.69
C LYS A 529 63.50 -26.06 -19.64
N LEU A 530 63.18 -25.95 -20.93
CA LEU A 530 63.83 -26.71 -22.00
C LEU A 530 65.10 -25.98 -22.46
N SER A 531 66.23 -26.67 -22.52
CA SER A 531 67.50 -26.20 -23.09
C SER A 531 68.04 -27.19 -24.13
N ASP A 532 68.87 -26.70 -25.05
CA ASP A 532 69.66 -27.53 -25.98
C ASP A 532 71.14 -27.36 -25.60
N GLU A 533 71.71 -28.37 -24.94
CA GLU A 533 73.09 -28.38 -24.46
C GLU A 533 73.85 -29.52 -25.15
N GLY A 534 74.85 -29.19 -25.96
CA GLY A 534 75.66 -30.20 -26.65
C GLY A 534 74.90 -31.00 -27.71
N GLY A 535 73.80 -30.46 -28.24
CA GLY A 535 72.95 -31.12 -29.25
C GLY A 535 71.86 -32.03 -28.65
N LEU A 536 71.82 -32.19 -27.33
CA LEU A 536 70.80 -32.94 -26.60
C LEU A 536 69.79 -31.98 -25.97
N ARG A 537 68.50 -32.31 -26.11
CA ARG A 537 67.41 -31.60 -25.45
C ARG A 537 67.34 -32.00 -23.97
N LYS A 538 67.42 -31.02 -23.08
CA LYS A 538 67.31 -31.23 -21.63
C LYS A 538 66.17 -30.43 -21.03
N VAL A 539 65.43 -31.03 -20.10
CA VAL A 539 64.33 -30.38 -19.38
C VAL A 539 64.69 -30.30 -17.91
N ALA A 540 64.80 -29.09 -17.38
CA ALA A 540 64.86 -28.85 -15.94
C ALA A 540 63.45 -28.62 -15.39
N LEU A 541 63.10 -29.30 -14.30
CA LEU A 541 61.84 -29.11 -13.56
C LEU A 541 62.08 -28.26 -12.32
N PHE A 542 61.06 -27.47 -11.96
CA PHE A 542 61.03 -26.63 -10.77
C PHE A 542 59.66 -26.74 -10.11
N VAL A 543 59.62 -26.66 -8.79
CA VAL A 543 58.39 -26.50 -8.03
C VAL A 543 58.52 -25.27 -7.14
N ALA A 544 57.49 -24.44 -7.14
CA ALA A 544 57.37 -23.30 -6.25
C ALA A 544 56.12 -23.47 -5.38
N PRO A 545 56.14 -23.03 -4.10
CA PRO A 545 57.27 -22.41 -3.41
C PRO A 545 58.41 -23.39 -3.05
N THR A 546 58.11 -24.63 -2.68
CA THR A 546 59.09 -25.70 -2.45
C THR A 546 58.39 -27.06 -2.51
N GLY A 547 59.13 -28.12 -2.82
CA GLY A 547 58.62 -29.49 -2.82
C GLY A 547 59.55 -30.50 -3.47
N SER A 548 59.27 -31.77 -3.24
CA SER A 548 59.91 -32.88 -3.96
C SER A 548 59.21 -33.11 -5.30
N ILE A 549 59.95 -33.45 -6.37
CA ILE A 549 59.39 -33.69 -7.71
C ILE A 549 59.65 -35.15 -8.13
N ARG A 550 58.62 -35.78 -8.71
CA ARG A 550 58.71 -37.05 -9.45
C ARG A 550 58.22 -36.88 -10.87
N TYR A 551 58.72 -37.69 -11.80
CA TYR A 551 58.35 -37.60 -13.20
C TYR A 551 58.30 -38.95 -13.93
N THR A 552 57.55 -38.98 -15.04
CA THR A 552 57.51 -40.10 -15.99
C THR A 552 57.60 -39.56 -17.42
N LEU A 553 58.17 -40.37 -18.31
CA LEU A 553 58.28 -40.09 -19.76
C LEU A 553 57.50 -41.09 -20.63
N ASP A 554 57.00 -42.16 -20.03
CA ASP A 554 56.24 -43.23 -20.68
C ASP A 554 54.71 -43.01 -20.58
N GLY A 555 54.28 -41.92 -19.94
CA GLY A 555 52.87 -41.60 -19.71
C GLY A 555 52.25 -42.30 -18.50
N SER A 556 53.01 -43.05 -17.69
CA SER A 556 52.50 -43.59 -16.42
C SER A 556 52.25 -42.50 -15.37
N GLU A 557 51.57 -42.84 -14.27
CA GLU A 557 51.24 -41.91 -13.18
C GLU A 557 52.52 -41.35 -12.52
N PRO A 558 52.76 -40.02 -12.55
CA PRO A 558 54.02 -39.44 -12.08
C PRO A 558 54.26 -39.59 -10.57
N ARG A 559 53.21 -39.82 -9.76
CA ARG A 559 53.38 -40.10 -8.32
C ARG A 559 54.26 -41.33 -8.05
N ASP A 560 54.15 -42.35 -8.90
CA ASP A 560 54.95 -43.58 -8.82
C ASP A 560 56.21 -43.52 -9.71
N GLY A 561 56.50 -42.35 -10.28
CA GLY A 561 57.59 -42.11 -11.20
C GLY A 561 58.97 -41.98 -10.56
N SER A 562 59.95 -41.68 -11.41
CA SER A 562 61.34 -41.45 -11.01
C SER A 562 61.47 -40.15 -10.21
N ILE A 563 62.31 -40.18 -9.17
CA ILE A 563 62.68 -38.98 -8.40
C ILE A 563 63.47 -38.04 -9.31
N TYR A 564 63.12 -36.76 -9.30
CA TYR A 564 63.85 -35.74 -10.04
C TYR A 564 65.07 -35.25 -9.23
N ASP A 565 66.28 -35.53 -9.74
CA ASP A 565 67.56 -35.15 -9.14
C ASP A 565 68.41 -34.21 -10.03
N GLY A 566 67.94 -33.90 -11.25
CA GLY A 566 68.61 -32.98 -12.17
C GLY A 566 67.97 -32.94 -13.58
N PRO A 567 68.49 -32.10 -14.51
CA PRO A 567 67.91 -31.95 -15.84
C PRO A 567 67.79 -33.27 -16.62
N ILE A 568 66.59 -33.53 -17.14
CA ILE A 568 66.22 -34.79 -17.81
C ILE A 568 66.52 -34.70 -19.30
N SER A 569 67.28 -35.65 -19.86
CA SER A 569 67.47 -35.75 -21.31
C SER A 569 66.23 -36.32 -22.00
N ILE A 570 65.72 -35.60 -23.00
CA ILE A 570 64.58 -36.01 -23.82
C ILE A 570 65.03 -36.21 -25.28
N GLY A 571 64.36 -37.11 -26.01
CA GLY A 571 64.66 -37.37 -27.42
C GLY A 571 64.25 -36.24 -28.37
N ASP A 572 64.67 -36.32 -29.63
CA ASP A 572 64.32 -35.35 -30.68
C ASP A 572 62.86 -35.46 -31.17
N GLY A 573 62.16 -36.53 -30.81
CA GLY A 573 60.73 -36.71 -31.07
C GLY A 573 59.82 -35.88 -30.15
N GLU A 574 58.52 -36.09 -30.28
CA GLU A 574 57.54 -35.58 -29.32
C GLU A 574 57.66 -36.34 -28.00
N VAL A 575 57.65 -35.62 -26.87
CA VAL A 575 57.80 -36.18 -25.52
C VAL A 575 56.73 -35.61 -24.60
N LEU A 576 56.00 -36.51 -23.94
CA LEU A 576 55.12 -36.19 -22.82
C LEU A 576 55.88 -36.44 -21.52
N LEU A 577 56.16 -35.38 -20.78
CA LEU A 577 56.72 -35.46 -19.44
C LEU A 577 55.60 -35.17 -18.45
N ARG A 578 55.24 -36.16 -17.62
CA ARG A 578 54.31 -35.93 -16.51
C ARG A 578 55.10 -35.69 -15.24
N ALA A 579 54.78 -34.63 -14.51
CA ALA A 579 55.44 -34.27 -13.27
C ALA A 579 54.44 -34.24 -12.11
N PHE A 580 54.89 -34.70 -10.95
CA PHE A 580 54.19 -34.64 -9.68
C PHE A 580 55.08 -33.94 -8.66
N ALA A 581 54.50 -33.03 -7.88
CA ALA A 581 55.18 -32.45 -6.73
C ALA A 581 54.36 -32.67 -5.47
N GLU A 582 55.05 -32.94 -4.36
CA GLU A 582 54.45 -33.02 -3.03
C GLU A 582 55.31 -32.34 -1.98
N GLU A 583 54.65 -31.69 -1.02
CA GLU A 583 55.26 -31.11 0.18
C GLU A 583 54.19 -30.87 1.26
N ASP A 584 54.41 -31.34 2.50
CA ASP A 584 53.49 -31.19 3.66
C ASP A 584 51.99 -31.49 3.36
N GLY A 585 51.73 -32.48 2.50
CA GLY A 585 50.39 -32.89 2.07
C GLY A 585 49.74 -31.97 1.03
N LEU A 586 50.44 -30.94 0.54
CA LEU A 586 50.09 -30.24 -0.70
C LEU A 586 50.66 -31.01 -1.88
N GLU A 587 49.90 -31.05 -2.97
CA GLU A 587 50.27 -31.78 -4.17
C GLU A 587 49.97 -30.96 -5.43
N ALA A 588 50.78 -31.17 -6.47
CA ALA A 588 50.51 -30.68 -7.81
C ALA A 588 50.89 -31.72 -8.86
N LYS A 589 50.08 -31.79 -9.93
CA LYS A 589 50.36 -32.59 -11.12
C LYS A 589 50.34 -31.70 -12.35
N THR A 590 51.29 -31.88 -13.25
CA THR A 590 51.32 -31.12 -14.51
C THR A 590 51.93 -31.96 -15.62
N ASP A 591 51.27 -31.95 -16.77
CA ASP A 591 51.73 -32.59 -18.00
C ASP A 591 52.45 -31.54 -18.87
N PHE A 592 53.73 -31.76 -19.14
CA PHE A 592 54.53 -30.93 -20.05
C PHE A 592 54.75 -31.66 -21.37
N ARG A 593 54.23 -31.09 -22.47
CA ARG A 593 54.38 -31.64 -23.82
C ARG A 593 55.45 -30.89 -24.60
N PHE A 594 56.49 -31.60 -25.01
CA PHE A 594 57.59 -31.07 -25.78
C PHE A 594 57.54 -31.59 -27.22
N GLN A 595 57.43 -30.70 -28.20
CA GLN A 595 57.33 -31.05 -29.62
C GLN A 595 58.62 -31.61 -30.20
N ALA A 596 58.55 -32.31 -31.32
CA ALA A 596 59.75 -32.76 -32.04
C ALA A 596 60.65 -31.58 -32.46
N LYS A 597 61.97 -31.79 -32.47
CA LYS A 597 62.97 -30.78 -32.81
C LYS A 597 62.70 -30.23 -34.22
N GLY A 598 62.55 -28.90 -34.34
CA GLY A 598 62.31 -28.20 -35.62
C GLY A 598 60.85 -27.88 -35.96
N LYS A 599 59.86 -28.36 -35.20
CA LYS A 599 58.46 -27.90 -35.32
C LYS A 599 58.24 -26.64 -34.48
N THR A 600 57.86 -25.54 -35.12
CA THR A 600 57.49 -24.27 -34.46
C THR A 600 56.02 -23.93 -34.74
N GLY A 601 55.22 -23.72 -33.69
CA GLY A 601 53.80 -23.35 -33.77
C GLY A 601 52.92 -24.04 -32.73
N VAL A 602 51.82 -23.39 -32.32
CA VAL A 602 50.81 -23.98 -31.43
C VAL A 602 49.93 -24.93 -32.25
N GLN A 603 50.10 -26.24 -32.05
CA GLN A 603 49.25 -27.25 -32.67
C GLN A 603 48.04 -27.48 -31.76
N ILE A 604 46.85 -27.24 -32.29
CA ILE A 604 45.58 -27.46 -31.58
C ILE A 604 44.78 -28.45 -32.42
N ASP A 605 44.43 -29.57 -31.81
CA ASP A 605 43.52 -30.59 -32.33
C ASP A 605 42.11 -30.00 -32.35
N ASP A 606 41.51 -29.89 -33.54
CA ASP A 606 40.22 -29.22 -33.71
C ASP A 606 39.08 -29.90 -32.96
N VAL A 607 39.18 -31.20 -32.68
CA VAL A 607 38.08 -32.01 -32.14
C VAL A 607 38.16 -32.16 -30.62
N LYS A 608 39.36 -32.04 -30.02
CA LYS A 608 39.53 -32.19 -28.57
C LYS A 608 39.17 -30.91 -27.81
N PRO A 609 38.63 -31.00 -26.58
CA PRO A 609 38.43 -29.84 -25.72
C PRO A 609 39.72 -29.02 -25.60
N GLY A 610 39.58 -27.69 -25.58
CA GLY A 610 40.70 -26.77 -25.51
C GLY A 610 40.60 -25.84 -24.32
N ARG A 611 41.71 -25.64 -23.62
CA ARG A 611 41.80 -24.63 -22.57
C ARG A 611 42.87 -23.61 -22.92
N LEU A 612 42.48 -22.33 -22.94
CA LEU A 612 43.40 -21.21 -23.03
C LEU A 612 43.82 -20.83 -21.62
N VAL A 613 45.12 -20.79 -21.33
CA VAL A 613 45.69 -20.46 -20.01
C VAL A 613 46.66 -19.29 -20.16
N SER A 614 46.56 -18.30 -19.27
CA SER A 614 47.43 -17.13 -19.25
C SER A 614 47.77 -16.72 -17.83
N ARG A 615 49.07 -16.69 -17.53
CA ARG A 615 49.59 -16.36 -16.19
C ARG A 615 49.41 -14.88 -15.84
N THR A 616 49.65 -13.99 -16.80
CA THR A 616 49.47 -12.55 -16.65
C THR A 616 48.02 -12.12 -16.90
N GLY A 617 47.17 -13.03 -17.38
CA GLY A 617 45.82 -12.75 -17.87
C GLY A 617 45.82 -12.24 -19.31
N ARG A 618 44.76 -12.59 -20.06
CA ARG A 618 44.45 -12.05 -21.38
C ARG A 618 43.49 -10.88 -21.23
N LYS A 619 43.82 -9.75 -21.84
CA LYS A 619 43.04 -8.52 -21.72
C LYS A 619 42.17 -8.28 -22.95
N LEU A 620 40.88 -8.12 -22.71
CA LEU A 620 39.92 -7.47 -23.61
C LEU A 620 39.94 -5.98 -23.25
N ASP A 621 40.68 -5.22 -24.04
CA ASP A 621 41.17 -3.87 -23.72
C ASP A 621 40.16 -2.73 -23.94
N SER A 622 38.96 -3.05 -24.41
CA SER A 622 37.93 -2.08 -24.73
C SER A 622 36.53 -2.64 -24.50
N ARG A 623 35.54 -1.73 -24.42
CA ARG A 623 34.13 -2.09 -24.28
C ARG A 623 33.68 -3.00 -25.42
N GLY A 624 34.00 -2.62 -26.65
CA GLY A 624 33.68 -3.39 -27.86
C GLY A 624 34.24 -4.81 -27.79
N LYS A 625 35.56 -4.95 -27.55
CA LYS A 625 36.19 -6.29 -27.44
C LYS A 625 35.65 -7.11 -26.28
N THR A 626 35.28 -6.47 -25.17
CA THR A 626 34.72 -7.19 -24.01
C THR A 626 33.36 -7.80 -24.36
N PHE A 627 32.42 -7.01 -24.90
CA PHE A 627 31.10 -7.52 -25.27
C PHE A 627 31.15 -8.48 -26.48
N GLU A 628 32.01 -8.23 -27.47
CA GLU A 628 32.23 -9.17 -28.57
C GLU A 628 32.82 -10.49 -28.08
N GLY A 629 33.76 -10.43 -27.13
CA GLY A 629 34.34 -11.61 -26.50
C GLY A 629 33.32 -12.41 -25.70
N LEU A 630 32.47 -11.76 -24.91
CA LEU A 630 31.39 -12.43 -24.17
C LEU A 630 30.37 -13.07 -25.11
N LYS A 631 29.95 -12.36 -26.17
CA LYS A 631 29.07 -12.93 -27.20
C LYS A 631 29.67 -14.17 -27.84
N LYS A 632 30.95 -14.12 -28.24
CA LYS A 632 31.66 -15.26 -28.84
C LYS A 632 31.82 -16.43 -27.89
N ALA A 633 32.06 -16.14 -26.61
CA ALA A 633 32.09 -17.16 -25.58
C ALA A 633 30.72 -17.82 -25.39
N ALA A 634 29.63 -17.05 -25.39
CA ALA A 634 28.27 -17.58 -25.32
C ALA A 634 27.92 -18.49 -26.51
N GLU A 635 28.25 -18.06 -27.74
CA GLU A 635 28.06 -18.86 -28.97
C GLU A 635 28.77 -20.23 -28.90
N LYS A 636 29.88 -20.30 -28.17
CA LYS A 636 30.74 -21.50 -28.05
C LYS A 636 30.60 -22.23 -26.72
N SER A 637 29.66 -21.81 -25.87
CA SER A 637 29.51 -22.32 -24.50
C SER A 637 30.83 -22.31 -23.70
N ALA A 638 31.67 -21.29 -23.94
CA ALA A 638 32.95 -21.17 -23.27
C ALA A 638 32.79 -20.58 -21.85
N THR A 639 33.60 -21.06 -20.92
CA THR A 639 33.64 -20.53 -19.55
C THR A 639 34.99 -19.92 -19.22
N PHE A 640 35.01 -19.01 -18.24
CA PHE A 640 36.19 -18.27 -17.83
C PHE A 640 36.51 -18.49 -16.34
N GLU A 641 37.80 -18.46 -15.99
CA GLU A 641 38.28 -18.38 -14.61
C GLU A 641 39.28 -17.22 -14.46
N GLY A 642 39.37 -16.67 -13.23
CA GLY A 642 40.31 -15.61 -12.89
C GLY A 642 40.01 -14.31 -13.63
N ILE A 643 38.78 -13.83 -13.50
CA ILE A 643 38.27 -12.67 -14.22
C ILE A 643 38.48 -11.39 -13.41
N GLY A 644 39.01 -10.36 -14.04
CA GLY A 644 39.02 -8.98 -13.54
C GLY A 644 38.23 -8.09 -14.49
N LEU A 645 37.10 -7.55 -14.02
CA LEU A 645 36.32 -6.55 -14.73
C LEU A 645 36.62 -5.18 -14.18
N THR A 646 36.77 -4.20 -15.06
CA THR A 646 36.89 -2.79 -14.70
C THR A 646 35.92 -1.98 -15.56
N VAL A 647 35.00 -1.28 -14.90
CA VAL A 647 34.00 -0.40 -15.51
C VAL A 647 34.25 1.02 -15.01
N GLY A 648 34.47 1.98 -15.92
CA GLY A 648 34.79 3.36 -15.58
C GLY A 648 36.29 3.66 -15.49
N GLN A 649 36.62 4.82 -14.91
CA GLN A 649 38.00 5.32 -14.84
C GLN A 649 38.23 6.26 -13.64
N GLY A 650 39.48 6.36 -13.19
CA GLY A 650 39.86 7.24 -12.07
C GLY A 650 39.14 6.87 -10.76
N ASN A 651 38.56 7.85 -10.08
CA ASN A 651 37.79 7.61 -8.85
C ASN A 651 36.34 7.18 -9.13
N GLN A 652 35.89 7.19 -10.39
CA GLN A 652 34.57 6.75 -10.83
C GLN A 652 34.72 5.41 -11.55
N MET A 653 35.07 4.37 -10.79
CA MET A 653 35.19 3.02 -11.33
C MET A 653 34.62 1.96 -10.39
N ILE A 654 34.11 0.88 -10.98
CA ILE A 654 33.76 -0.37 -10.30
C ILE A 654 34.68 -1.45 -10.83
N SER A 655 35.32 -2.19 -9.93
CA SER A 655 36.15 -3.36 -10.26
C SER A 655 35.59 -4.59 -9.58
N VAL A 656 35.48 -5.67 -10.35
CA VAL A 656 34.94 -6.95 -9.90
C VAL A 656 35.94 -8.04 -10.23
N ASN A 657 36.31 -8.82 -9.23
CA ASN A 657 37.23 -9.94 -9.38
C ASN A 657 36.50 -11.26 -9.09
N VAL A 658 36.52 -12.17 -10.06
CA VAL A 658 36.09 -13.55 -9.91
C VAL A 658 37.35 -14.40 -9.85
N GLY A 659 37.52 -15.17 -8.78
CA GLY A 659 38.70 -16.03 -8.57
C GLY A 659 38.73 -17.23 -9.54
N GLU A 660 39.29 -18.35 -9.09
CA GLU A 660 39.31 -19.61 -9.86
C GLU A 660 37.94 -20.33 -9.84
N ILE A 661 36.88 -19.58 -10.12
CA ILE A 661 35.52 -20.10 -10.27
C ILE A 661 35.18 -20.02 -11.75
N SER A 662 34.83 -21.17 -12.33
CA SER A 662 34.39 -21.27 -13.72
C SER A 662 33.02 -20.60 -13.86
N VAL A 663 32.94 -19.53 -14.66
CA VAL A 663 31.68 -18.82 -14.95
C VAL A 663 31.50 -18.66 -16.46
N ASP A 664 30.24 -18.70 -16.90
CA ASP A 664 29.90 -18.51 -18.30
C ASP A 664 29.77 -17.02 -18.68
N ALA A 665 29.60 -16.76 -19.97
CA ALA A 665 29.41 -15.41 -20.49
C ALA A 665 28.12 -14.74 -19.96
N ALA A 666 27.03 -15.51 -19.77
CA ALA A 666 25.74 -14.97 -19.37
C ALA A 666 25.79 -14.37 -17.95
N PHE A 667 26.48 -15.04 -17.02
CA PHE A 667 26.72 -14.52 -15.67
C PHE A 667 27.51 -13.20 -15.70
N ILE A 668 28.58 -13.14 -16.51
CA ILE A 668 29.42 -11.93 -16.64
C ILE A 668 28.62 -10.77 -17.24
N GLU A 669 27.82 -11.04 -18.27
CA GLU A 669 26.95 -10.05 -18.90
C GLU A 669 25.90 -9.52 -17.91
N ALA A 670 25.24 -10.39 -17.15
CA ALA A 670 24.26 -9.97 -16.14
C ALA A 670 24.90 -9.06 -15.08
N LEU A 671 26.12 -9.36 -14.67
CA LEU A 671 26.88 -8.54 -13.73
C LEU A 671 27.22 -7.17 -14.33
N LEU A 672 27.72 -7.13 -15.58
CA LEU A 672 28.03 -5.89 -16.28
C LEU A 672 26.78 -5.02 -16.48
N VAL A 673 25.64 -5.61 -16.86
CA VAL A 673 24.36 -4.88 -17.02
C VAL A 673 23.99 -4.19 -15.70
N LYS A 674 24.07 -4.90 -14.58
CA LYS A 674 23.73 -4.34 -13.27
C LYS A 674 24.67 -3.22 -12.85
N VAL A 675 25.97 -3.39 -13.08
CA VAL A 675 26.98 -2.36 -12.77
C VAL A 675 26.79 -1.11 -13.65
N LEU A 676 26.50 -1.30 -14.95
CA LEU A 676 26.34 -0.21 -15.91
C LEU A 676 25.09 0.65 -15.67
N GLU A 677 24.10 0.19 -14.89
CA GLU A 677 22.95 1.03 -14.47
C GLU A 677 23.37 2.32 -13.73
N LYS A 678 24.61 2.38 -13.21
CA LYS A 678 25.16 3.55 -12.50
C LYS A 678 26.10 4.41 -13.34
N PHE A 679 26.29 4.06 -14.61
CA PHE A 679 27.26 4.69 -15.50
C PHE A 679 26.61 5.17 -16.80
N THR A 680 27.30 6.06 -17.52
CA THR A 680 26.83 6.51 -18.85
C THR A 680 27.08 5.42 -19.90
N PRO A 681 26.30 5.37 -20.99
CA PRO A 681 26.39 4.30 -22.00
C PRO A 681 27.77 4.15 -22.67
N ASP A 682 28.55 5.23 -22.73
CA ASP A 682 29.89 5.33 -23.31
C ASP A 682 31.02 4.94 -22.33
N THR A 683 30.66 4.52 -21.11
CA THR A 683 31.64 4.18 -20.07
C THR A 683 32.59 3.06 -20.52
N PRO A 684 33.92 3.26 -20.38
CA PRO A 684 34.92 2.25 -20.67
C PRO A 684 34.69 0.97 -19.86
N VAL A 685 34.82 -0.17 -20.53
CA VAL A 685 34.77 -1.49 -19.91
C VAL A 685 35.99 -2.27 -20.39
N THR A 686 36.71 -2.90 -19.47
CA THR A 686 37.76 -3.85 -19.80
C THR A 686 37.58 -5.12 -18.99
N MET A 687 37.98 -6.24 -19.58
CA MET A 687 37.96 -7.55 -18.93
C MET A 687 39.34 -8.18 -19.06
N ILE A 688 39.82 -8.79 -18.00
CA ILE A 688 40.98 -9.68 -18.01
C ILE A 688 40.49 -11.05 -17.59
N PHE A 689 40.93 -12.12 -18.24
CA PHE A 689 40.68 -13.49 -17.79
C PHE A 689 41.98 -14.31 -17.78
N ARG A 690 42.09 -15.28 -16.88
CA ARG A 690 43.28 -16.15 -16.78
C ARG A 690 43.12 -17.45 -17.51
N LYS A 691 41.94 -18.05 -17.46
CA LYS A 691 41.64 -19.28 -18.19
C LYS A 691 40.33 -19.13 -18.96
N ALA A 692 40.27 -19.74 -20.14
CA ALA A 692 39.04 -19.92 -20.89
C ALA A 692 38.94 -21.38 -21.36
N HIS A 693 37.77 -21.99 -21.20
CA HIS A 693 37.51 -23.40 -21.47
C HIS A 693 36.57 -23.52 -22.67
N PHE A 694 36.90 -24.39 -23.62
CA PHE A 694 36.16 -24.60 -24.85
C PHE A 694 35.87 -26.09 -25.07
N ALA A 695 34.72 -26.39 -25.65
CA ALA A 695 34.32 -27.77 -25.97
C ALA A 695 35.21 -28.41 -27.06
N SER A 696 35.81 -27.60 -27.93
CA SER A 696 36.68 -28.05 -29.01
C SER A 696 37.85 -27.09 -29.26
N GLY A 697 38.93 -27.60 -29.84
CA GLY A 697 40.08 -26.79 -30.26
C GLY A 697 39.76 -25.86 -31.42
N HIS A 698 38.78 -26.23 -32.24
CA HIS A 698 38.22 -25.35 -33.28
C HIS A 698 37.60 -24.09 -32.66
N ASP A 699 36.79 -24.24 -31.60
CA ASP A 699 36.13 -23.12 -30.92
C ASP A 699 37.14 -22.16 -30.28
N LEU A 700 38.20 -22.72 -29.67
CA LEU A 700 39.31 -21.96 -29.11
C LEU A 700 40.03 -21.16 -30.20
N LYS A 701 40.41 -21.79 -31.32
CA LYS A 701 41.04 -21.12 -32.46
C LYS A 701 40.20 -19.96 -32.97
N ASP A 702 38.94 -20.22 -33.29
CA ASP A 702 38.03 -19.18 -33.79
C ASP A 702 37.84 -18.06 -32.75
N PHE A 703 37.92 -18.37 -31.45
CA PHE A 703 37.78 -17.36 -30.39
C PHE A 703 39.03 -16.47 -30.32
N ALA A 704 40.21 -17.10 -30.37
CA ALA A 704 41.49 -16.40 -30.37
C ALA A 704 41.65 -15.53 -31.63
N ASP A 705 41.36 -16.08 -32.81
CA ASP A 705 41.46 -15.39 -34.09
C ASP A 705 40.51 -14.18 -34.15
N LYS A 706 39.26 -14.37 -33.71
CA LYS A 706 38.25 -13.29 -33.75
C LYS A 706 38.59 -12.13 -32.83
N LEU A 707 39.21 -12.40 -31.69
CA LEU A 707 39.59 -11.37 -30.71
C LEU A 707 41.03 -10.88 -30.85
N GLY A 708 41.78 -11.40 -31.83
CA GLY A 708 43.19 -11.05 -32.07
C GLY A 708 44.11 -11.49 -30.93
N ILE A 709 43.81 -12.61 -30.27
CA ILE A 709 44.62 -13.17 -29.20
C ILE A 709 45.73 -14.03 -29.81
N GLU A 710 46.98 -13.56 -29.75
CA GLU A 710 48.13 -14.36 -30.15
C GLU A 710 48.37 -15.54 -29.20
N LEU A 711 48.34 -16.76 -29.75
CA LEU A 711 48.62 -18.01 -29.05
C LEU A 711 50.11 -18.34 -29.14
N ARG A 712 50.75 -18.56 -27.99
CA ARG A 712 52.15 -19.01 -27.85
C ARG A 712 52.19 -20.43 -27.32
N GLN A 713 53.35 -21.07 -27.49
CA GLN A 713 53.57 -22.42 -26.97
C GLN A 713 53.42 -22.41 -25.44
N GLY A 714 52.54 -23.27 -24.91
CA GLY A 714 52.19 -23.33 -23.49
C GLY A 714 50.95 -22.52 -23.08
N ASP A 715 50.34 -21.74 -23.99
CA ASP A 715 49.07 -21.05 -23.71
C ASP A 715 47.84 -21.96 -23.87
N VAL A 716 47.99 -23.12 -24.52
CA VAL A 716 46.88 -24.04 -24.84
C VAL A 716 47.12 -25.40 -24.20
N GLU A 717 46.13 -25.91 -23.47
CA GLU A 717 46.07 -27.27 -22.91
C GLU A 717 44.95 -28.07 -23.62
N GLN A 718 45.22 -29.31 -24.03
CA GLN A 718 44.27 -30.26 -24.67
C GLN A 718 44.50 -31.71 -24.26
#